data_AF-A0A085BA06-F1
#
_entry.id   AF-A0A085BA06-F1
#
_cell.length_a   1.000
_cell.length_b   1.000
_cell.length_c   1.000
_cell.angle_alpha   90.00
_cell.angle_beta   90.00
_cell.angle_gamma   90.00
#
_symmetry.space_group_name_H-M   'P 1'
#
loop_
_entity.id
_entity.type
_entity.pdbx_description
1 polymer ?
#
loop_
_entity_poly.entity_id
_entity_poly.type
_entity_poly.pdbx_seq_one_letter_code
_entity_poly.pdbx_strand_id
1 'polypeptide(L)'
;MQKNNMNYDNDYIRKEADDKLKGKFRKLFHQNNMKLKEHSASAGEDNGTDFYFDVTNEKEEHIFFFRNQNKGTFNDLPIIKNKDDVNFGKIYHTISLRNAINYYTEFDEAIIFTICDLNTNIIYWYDIQNDTTLKERIVKQQSDGINSIQIYISTENILNEESFEVFLKEINFSKINQIRKKKILGGNIEADYSKTKTDTEDKHVIDKIDYTLKLFEGIKVLPAKIIIQLYPFKGTENNTFINEFELYTDNEEFFDFMNGLCLKDDELEVESKEMFVENQKDKLRKIISFFQVNHIHHIRWKGKNPKLQICVHKLYRYGKCDCERCNLERLNLKRTNTLLNDDLKEGGNYETLRRGYTYYLLGDYKNSADIFLSVYNESDRSNNPIIYTISTYNLTRLKKLIKFNYYEDDRDTILEKLSSIDFDIDEPFINRNAPYFLDIYKGIKESRYFDDIEDEIENSFKEIQKLSFDDKFGGWISENGYYKLKSTFLRFTTYLEHNFIIFNQYSEFKNLSKKVLESIFALYTLKNPLTDKYEKFDWSILEMWIFSVDIGYSKYLLNKYNIKRIKIDDDYFKIIDKLNELIENLINSNEYINDFTNWFNPMRIDYILSKIVLITSFLDVEFKEKEKIILNIIHLGKMLEDKHIIPYDELVNFVEKNENEINKDLVKEIIDLFFFDEHKRFGFGRVLNIYSEKSSQLEIENLIKTVLKIENLEDIEINLDNRYLGKLLYSFTYLNEDLKIQIKNKIIEKLKENFDDKLYNLAVIYDIIDFDNEFFEKFISTIPDMSNVENNRHPFRSEENFRLTQTINLIFKYNIEIDNKLKSLVNKSHPNYFEYYSWLMDIDNYDYSKFNPYWILENQTVHYFERFKKSQKLKEELSKCLKENYIEGVAKIYIEELV
;
A
#
# COMPACT_ATOMS: atom_id res chain seq x y z
N MET A 1 -19.59 45.16 -59.52
CA MET A 1 -20.17 46.29 -58.76
C MET A 1 -19.21 46.62 -57.63
N GLN A 2 -18.70 47.85 -57.63
CA GLN A 2 -17.74 48.38 -56.66
C GLN A 2 -18.35 48.41 -55.25
N LYS A 3 -17.68 47.82 -54.24
CA LYS A 3 -17.97 48.12 -52.82
C LYS A 3 -17.03 49.23 -52.39
N ASN A 4 -17.63 50.38 -52.10
CA ASN A 4 -16.98 51.59 -51.60
C ASN A 4 -16.25 51.32 -50.28
N ASN A 5 -14.96 51.66 -50.21
CA ASN A 5 -14.27 51.91 -48.95
C ASN A 5 -14.80 53.23 -48.36
N MET A 6 -15.93 53.18 -47.65
CA MET A 6 -16.27 54.22 -46.68
C MET A 6 -15.40 53.98 -45.44
N ASN A 7 -14.46 54.88 -45.16
CA ASN A 7 -13.79 54.94 -43.86
C ASN A 7 -14.81 55.44 -42.84
N TYR A 8 -15.48 54.52 -42.15
CA TYR A 8 -16.35 54.84 -41.02
C TYR A 8 -15.51 55.27 -39.83
N ASP A 9 -15.93 56.34 -39.15
CA ASP A 9 -15.30 56.76 -37.89
C ASP A 9 -15.56 55.72 -36.79
N ASN A 10 -14.59 55.53 -35.89
CA ASN A 10 -14.67 54.53 -34.81
C ASN A 10 -15.88 54.75 -33.90
N ASP A 11 -16.28 56.02 -33.67
CA ASP A 11 -17.46 56.35 -32.88
C ASP A 11 -18.76 55.92 -33.57
N TYR A 12 -18.81 56.00 -34.91
CA TYR A 12 -19.94 55.50 -35.69
C TYR A 12 -20.02 53.97 -35.64
N ILE A 13 -18.89 53.27 -35.83
CA ILE A 13 -18.81 51.80 -35.75
C ILE A 13 -19.25 51.31 -34.38
N ARG A 14 -18.76 51.95 -33.31
CA ARG A 14 -19.11 51.61 -31.93
C ARG A 14 -20.61 51.78 -31.69
N LYS A 15 -21.17 52.95 -32.05
CA LYS A 15 -22.60 53.23 -31.89
C LYS A 15 -23.47 52.21 -32.62
N GLU A 16 -23.13 51.89 -33.87
CA GLU A 16 -23.92 50.93 -34.65
C GLU A 16 -23.86 49.51 -34.06
N ALA A 17 -22.68 49.07 -33.61
CA ALA A 17 -22.52 47.77 -32.96
C ALA A 17 -23.29 47.68 -31.64
N ASP A 18 -23.27 48.76 -30.85
CA ASP A 18 -23.98 48.84 -29.57
C ASP A 18 -25.50 48.82 -29.76
N ASP A 19 -26.00 49.57 -30.75
CA ASP A 19 -27.44 49.60 -31.07
C ASP A 19 -27.91 48.21 -31.56
N LYS A 20 -27.12 47.52 -32.39
CA LYS A 20 -27.41 46.15 -32.84
C LYS A 20 -27.41 45.14 -31.70
N LEU A 21 -26.40 45.20 -30.81
CA LEU A 21 -26.31 44.32 -29.66
C LEU A 21 -27.51 44.48 -28.73
N LYS A 22 -27.85 45.71 -28.35
CA LYS A 22 -29.00 46.01 -27.49
C LYS A 22 -30.30 45.52 -28.11
N GLY A 23 -30.51 45.81 -29.40
CA GLY A 23 -31.68 45.35 -30.14
C GLY A 23 -31.80 43.83 -30.14
N LYS A 24 -30.68 43.12 -30.36
CA LYS A 24 -30.64 41.66 -30.36
C LYS A 24 -30.91 41.07 -28.97
N PHE A 25 -30.26 41.59 -27.93
CA PHE A 25 -30.50 41.11 -26.56
C PHE A 25 -31.93 41.39 -26.10
N ARG A 26 -32.48 42.60 -26.29
CA ARG A 26 -33.89 42.89 -25.94
C ARG A 26 -34.85 41.88 -26.55
N LYS A 27 -34.64 41.53 -27.83
CA LYS A 27 -35.46 40.52 -28.51
C LYS A 27 -35.32 39.15 -27.85
N LEU A 28 -34.09 38.65 -27.68
CA LEU A 28 -33.82 37.30 -27.18
C LEU A 28 -34.27 37.11 -25.72
N PHE A 29 -33.98 38.08 -24.84
CA PHE A 29 -34.43 38.03 -23.45
C PHE A 29 -35.96 38.09 -23.37
N HIS A 30 -36.61 38.94 -24.16
CA HIS A 30 -38.07 39.03 -24.18
C HIS A 30 -38.74 37.73 -24.65
N GLN A 31 -38.19 37.07 -25.68
CA GLN A 31 -38.66 35.78 -26.18
C GLN A 31 -38.54 34.64 -25.14
N ASN A 32 -37.73 34.84 -24.08
CA ASN A 32 -37.50 33.88 -23.00
C ASN A 32 -38.14 34.33 -21.67
N ASN A 33 -39.18 35.17 -21.72
CA ASN A 33 -39.92 35.69 -20.56
C ASN A 33 -39.04 36.48 -19.56
N MET A 34 -37.99 37.14 -20.06
CA MET A 34 -37.09 37.99 -19.28
C MET A 34 -37.12 39.44 -19.81
N LYS A 35 -36.89 40.41 -18.93
CA LYS A 35 -36.72 41.82 -19.26
C LYS A 35 -35.26 42.21 -19.04
N LEU A 36 -34.72 43.03 -19.93
CA LEU A 36 -33.35 43.52 -19.89
C LEU A 36 -33.33 45.03 -19.65
N LYS A 37 -32.65 45.47 -18.59
CA LYS A 37 -32.36 46.88 -18.31
C LYS A 37 -30.88 47.13 -18.61
N GLU A 38 -30.59 48.06 -19.53
CA GLU A 38 -29.21 48.41 -19.89
C GLU A 38 -28.72 49.64 -19.14
N HIS A 39 -27.50 49.55 -18.62
CA HIS A 39 -26.79 50.66 -18.00
C HIS A 39 -25.47 50.83 -18.75
N SER A 40 -25.20 52.04 -19.26
CA SER A 40 -23.87 52.37 -19.78
C SER A 40 -22.88 52.37 -18.62
N ALA A 41 -21.72 51.73 -18.78
CA ALA A 41 -20.64 51.89 -17.81
C ALA A 41 -20.27 53.39 -17.77
N SER A 42 -20.38 54.03 -16.60
CA SER A 42 -20.05 55.45 -16.44
C SER A 42 -18.60 55.70 -16.87
N ALA A 43 -18.38 56.76 -17.65
CA ALA A 43 -17.08 57.16 -18.21
C ALA A 43 -16.00 57.55 -17.17
N GLY A 44 -16.14 57.15 -15.90
CA GLY A 44 -15.25 57.44 -14.79
C GLY A 44 -14.45 56.25 -14.24
N GLU A 45 -14.74 55.01 -14.65
CA GLU A 45 -13.97 53.83 -14.22
C GLU A 45 -13.45 53.06 -15.43
N ASP A 46 -12.13 53.11 -15.64
CA ASP A 46 -11.36 52.49 -16.72
C ASP A 46 -11.28 50.96 -16.58
N ASN A 47 -12.44 50.30 -16.48
CA ASN A 47 -12.55 48.86 -16.18
C ASN A 47 -12.81 47.99 -17.44
N GLY A 48 -12.78 48.60 -18.63
CA GLY A 48 -12.82 47.90 -19.91
C GLY A 48 -14.17 47.35 -20.37
N THR A 49 -15.29 47.59 -19.70
CA THR A 49 -16.63 47.12 -20.13
C THR A 49 -17.47 48.27 -20.71
N ASP A 50 -18.31 48.00 -21.72
CA ASP A 50 -19.17 49.01 -22.35
C ASP A 50 -20.56 49.08 -21.67
N PHE A 51 -21.11 47.91 -21.31
CA PHE A 51 -22.45 47.80 -20.72
C PHE A 51 -22.48 46.96 -19.45
N TYR A 52 -23.44 47.33 -18.61
CA TYR A 52 -23.93 46.54 -17.49
C TYR A 52 -25.41 46.23 -17.74
N PHE A 53 -25.75 44.95 -17.75
CA PHE A 53 -27.10 44.47 -18.05
C PHE A 53 -27.73 43.85 -16.80
N ASP A 54 -28.91 44.33 -16.43
CA ASP A 54 -29.77 43.77 -15.37
C ASP A 54 -30.92 42.99 -16.00
N VAL A 55 -31.01 41.70 -15.66
CA VAL A 55 -32.04 40.80 -16.17
C VAL A 55 -33.07 40.55 -15.07
N THR A 56 -34.33 40.92 -15.34
CA THR A 56 -35.46 40.71 -14.42
C THR A 56 -36.51 39.79 -15.04
N ASN A 57 -37.36 39.17 -14.22
CA ASN A 57 -38.53 38.46 -14.72
C ASN A 57 -39.66 39.44 -15.10
N GLU A 58 -40.80 38.91 -15.55
CA GLU A 58 -41.95 39.74 -15.95
C GLU A 58 -42.50 40.64 -14.83
N LYS A 59 -42.36 40.20 -13.56
CA LYS A 59 -42.76 40.91 -12.34
C LYS A 59 -41.75 41.96 -11.87
N GLU A 60 -40.69 42.19 -12.64
CA GLU A 60 -39.55 43.06 -12.28
C GLU A 60 -38.70 42.56 -11.10
N GLU A 61 -38.78 41.27 -10.77
CA GLU A 61 -37.87 40.66 -9.80
C GLU A 61 -36.53 40.35 -10.47
N HIS A 62 -35.43 40.68 -9.81
CA HIS A 62 -34.08 40.48 -10.31
C HIS A 62 -33.73 38.99 -10.47
N ILE A 63 -33.12 38.62 -11.60
CA ILE A 63 -32.62 37.26 -11.87
C ILE A 63 -31.09 37.23 -11.77
N PHE A 64 -30.39 38.00 -12.61
CA PHE A 64 -28.93 38.13 -12.58
C PHE A 64 -28.44 39.38 -13.33
N PHE A 65 -27.19 39.77 -13.09
CA PHE A 65 -26.50 40.80 -13.86
C PHE A 65 -25.34 40.20 -14.65
N PHE A 66 -25.01 40.81 -15.79
CA PHE A 66 -23.75 40.53 -16.49
C PHE A 66 -23.20 41.81 -17.12
N ARG A 67 -21.88 41.82 -17.32
CA ARG A 67 -21.15 42.89 -17.99
C ARG A 67 -20.82 42.47 -19.40
N ASN A 68 -20.71 43.45 -20.28
CA ASN A 68 -20.34 43.19 -21.66
C ASN A 68 -19.33 44.22 -22.17
N GLN A 69 -18.39 43.72 -22.97
CA GLN A 69 -17.55 44.53 -23.83
C GLN A 69 -17.92 44.23 -25.27
N ASN A 70 -18.29 45.27 -26.03
CA ASN A 70 -18.78 45.12 -27.39
C ASN A 70 -17.81 45.74 -28.39
N LYS A 71 -17.57 45.04 -29.50
CA LYS A 71 -16.79 45.55 -30.64
C LYS A 71 -17.58 45.38 -31.92
N GLY A 72 -17.39 46.32 -32.84
CA GLY A 72 -17.97 46.30 -34.17
C GLY A 72 -16.90 46.31 -35.25
N THR A 73 -17.18 45.70 -36.40
CA THR A 73 -16.34 45.84 -37.59
C THR A 73 -17.17 45.83 -38.88
N PHE A 74 -16.81 46.69 -39.82
CA PHE A 74 -17.22 46.61 -41.24
C PHE A 74 -16.20 45.90 -42.11
N ASN A 75 -15.02 45.59 -41.57
CA ASN A 75 -14.01 44.78 -42.24
C ASN A 75 -14.31 43.30 -42.03
N ASP A 76 -13.80 42.47 -42.94
CA ASP A 76 -13.87 41.01 -42.82
C ASP A 76 -13.34 40.56 -41.45
N LEU A 77 -14.02 39.58 -40.84
CA LEU A 77 -13.63 39.06 -39.54
C LEU A 77 -12.25 38.39 -39.61
N PRO A 78 -11.36 38.66 -38.63
CA PRO A 78 -10.03 38.08 -38.56
C PRO A 78 -10.10 36.59 -38.12
N ILE A 79 -10.45 35.71 -39.06
CA ILE A 79 -10.54 34.26 -38.83
C ILE A 79 -9.19 33.59 -39.09
N ILE A 80 -8.77 32.71 -38.19
CA ILE A 80 -7.52 31.94 -38.32
C ILE A 80 -7.69 30.86 -39.40
N LYS A 81 -6.93 30.99 -40.50
CA LYS A 81 -7.02 30.12 -41.68
C LYS A 81 -6.02 28.96 -41.70
N ASN A 82 -5.03 28.96 -40.81
CA ASN A 82 -4.01 27.90 -40.75
C ASN A 82 -4.55 26.67 -40.01
N LYS A 83 -4.63 25.52 -40.69
CA LYS A 83 -5.14 24.26 -40.13
C LYS A 83 -4.27 23.67 -39.02
N ASP A 84 -2.99 24.02 -38.98
CA ASP A 84 -2.04 23.55 -37.97
C ASP A 84 -2.10 24.38 -36.67
N ASP A 85 -2.86 25.49 -36.67
CA ASP A 85 -3.08 26.30 -35.46
C ASP A 85 -4.17 25.66 -34.59
N VAL A 86 -3.91 25.54 -33.28
CA VAL A 86 -4.87 25.00 -32.30
C VAL A 86 -6.19 25.79 -32.26
N ASN A 87 -6.18 27.04 -32.72
CA ASN A 87 -7.35 27.91 -32.82
C ASN A 87 -7.89 28.06 -34.25
N PHE A 88 -7.56 27.12 -35.16
CA PHE A 88 -8.09 27.09 -36.52
C PHE A 88 -9.61 27.30 -36.55
N GLY A 89 -10.07 28.17 -37.45
CA GLY A 89 -11.48 28.48 -37.63
C GLY A 89 -12.06 29.47 -36.61
N LYS A 90 -11.33 29.88 -35.57
CA LYS A 90 -11.78 30.89 -34.61
C LYS A 90 -11.49 32.32 -35.07
N ILE A 91 -12.30 33.26 -34.61
CA ILE A 91 -12.08 34.71 -34.75
C ILE A 91 -11.08 35.13 -33.67
N TYR A 92 -9.99 35.79 -34.04
CA TYR A 92 -9.05 36.35 -33.05
C TYR A 92 -9.28 37.85 -32.83
N HIS A 93 -9.18 38.30 -31.59
CA HIS A 93 -9.24 39.73 -31.26
C HIS A 93 -8.23 40.06 -30.17
N THR A 94 -7.63 41.26 -30.23
CA THR A 94 -6.62 41.68 -29.26
C THR A 94 -7.22 42.62 -28.23
N ILE A 95 -7.04 42.32 -26.94
CA ILE A 95 -7.42 43.19 -25.82
C ILE A 95 -6.18 43.57 -25.01
N SER A 96 -6.28 44.61 -24.18
CA SER A 96 -5.20 44.97 -23.28
C SER A 96 -5.00 43.88 -22.22
N LEU A 97 -3.73 43.62 -21.87
CA LEU A 97 -3.40 42.65 -20.83
C LEU A 97 -4.00 43.07 -19.48
N ARG A 98 -4.03 44.38 -19.18
CA ARG A 98 -4.68 44.94 -17.99
C ARG A 98 -6.16 44.56 -17.92
N ASN A 99 -6.90 44.68 -19.02
CA ASN A 99 -8.31 44.32 -19.03
C ASN A 99 -8.50 42.82 -18.84
N ALA A 100 -7.68 41.99 -19.50
CA ALA A 100 -7.74 40.54 -19.32
C ALA A 100 -7.46 40.11 -17.88
N ILE A 101 -6.47 40.73 -17.22
CA ILE A 101 -6.19 40.52 -15.80
C ILE A 101 -7.40 40.92 -14.97
N ASN A 102 -7.93 42.13 -15.17
CA ASN A 102 -9.10 42.61 -14.42
C ASN A 102 -10.31 41.68 -14.59
N TYR A 103 -10.62 41.26 -15.82
CA TYR A 103 -11.72 40.33 -16.08
C TYR A 103 -11.50 38.98 -15.39
N TYR A 104 -10.24 38.53 -15.29
CA TYR A 104 -9.88 37.27 -14.66
C TYR A 104 -9.89 37.34 -13.12
N THR A 105 -9.53 38.48 -12.50
CA THR A 105 -9.32 38.59 -11.04
C THR A 105 -10.30 39.48 -10.28
N GLU A 106 -10.80 40.57 -10.88
CA GLU A 106 -11.46 41.66 -10.15
C GLU A 106 -13.00 41.61 -10.18
N PHE A 107 -13.61 41.00 -11.20
CA PHE A 107 -15.07 41.07 -11.39
C PHE A 107 -15.80 39.83 -10.88
N ASP A 108 -16.88 40.05 -10.11
CA ASP A 108 -17.77 38.99 -9.61
C ASP A 108 -18.87 38.61 -10.60
N GLU A 109 -19.25 39.56 -11.46
CA GLU A 109 -20.26 39.34 -12.48
C GLU A 109 -19.66 38.68 -13.72
N ALA A 110 -20.49 37.94 -14.46
CA ALA A 110 -20.12 37.37 -15.74
C ALA A 110 -19.72 38.49 -16.72
N ILE A 111 -18.59 38.34 -17.39
CA ILE A 111 -18.12 39.26 -18.44
C ILE A 111 -18.15 38.54 -19.78
N ILE A 112 -18.99 39.06 -20.67
CA ILE A 112 -19.11 38.56 -22.04
C ILE A 112 -18.44 39.54 -22.99
N PHE A 113 -17.53 39.04 -23.82
CA PHE A 113 -17.01 39.79 -24.95
C PHE A 113 -17.84 39.52 -26.20
N THR A 114 -18.27 40.56 -26.92
CA THR A 114 -19.05 40.41 -28.16
C THR A 114 -18.38 41.12 -29.34
N ILE A 115 -18.46 40.49 -30.52
CA ILE A 115 -18.06 41.09 -31.80
C ILE A 115 -19.26 41.09 -32.75
N CYS A 116 -19.67 42.27 -33.19
CA CYS A 116 -20.69 42.45 -34.21
C CYS A 116 -20.03 42.66 -35.59
N ASP A 117 -20.30 41.74 -36.52
CA ASP A 117 -20.05 41.96 -37.94
C ASP A 117 -21.19 42.82 -38.49
N LEU A 118 -20.86 44.07 -38.80
CA LEU A 118 -21.85 45.07 -39.22
C LEU A 118 -22.34 44.85 -40.65
N ASN A 119 -21.59 44.10 -41.49
CA ASN A 119 -22.03 43.76 -42.84
C ASN A 119 -23.09 42.65 -42.85
N THR A 120 -22.93 41.66 -41.98
CA THR A 120 -23.80 40.47 -41.92
C THR A 120 -24.87 40.56 -40.83
N ASN A 121 -24.74 41.51 -39.90
CA ASN A 121 -25.54 41.64 -38.67
C ASN A 121 -25.45 40.42 -37.74
N ILE A 122 -24.36 39.65 -37.84
CA ILE A 122 -24.09 38.53 -36.95
C ILE A 122 -23.31 39.02 -35.74
N ILE A 123 -23.70 38.57 -34.55
CA ILE A 123 -23.03 38.88 -33.28
C ILE A 123 -22.43 37.60 -32.73
N TYR A 124 -21.12 37.60 -32.51
CA TYR A 124 -20.39 36.51 -31.86
C TYR A 124 -20.15 36.86 -30.40
N TRP A 125 -20.15 35.87 -29.52
CA TRP A 125 -19.88 36.08 -28.10
C TRP A 125 -18.79 35.13 -27.58
N TYR A 126 -18.09 35.57 -26.55
CA TYR A 126 -17.02 34.83 -25.89
C TYR A 126 -17.04 35.09 -24.39
N ASP A 127 -17.16 34.01 -23.62
CA ASP A 127 -17.03 34.02 -22.17
C ASP A 127 -15.55 33.97 -21.79
N ILE A 128 -14.98 35.14 -21.61
CA ILE A 128 -13.55 35.30 -21.32
C ILE A 128 -13.17 34.71 -19.96
N GLN A 129 -14.11 34.66 -19.02
CA GLN A 129 -13.83 34.25 -17.65
C GLN A 129 -13.78 32.72 -17.50
N ASN A 130 -14.40 31.99 -18.43
CA ASN A 130 -14.39 30.53 -18.49
C ASN A 130 -13.33 29.95 -19.45
N ASP A 131 -12.50 30.79 -20.08
CA ASP A 131 -11.36 30.29 -20.84
C ASP A 131 -10.27 29.73 -19.91
N THR A 132 -10.12 28.41 -19.94
CA THR A 132 -9.15 27.64 -19.13
C THR A 132 -7.69 27.96 -19.47
N THR A 133 -7.42 28.42 -20.70
CA THR A 133 -6.07 28.77 -21.17
C THR A 133 -5.69 30.21 -20.87
N LEU A 134 -6.64 31.07 -20.49
CA LEU A 134 -6.40 32.50 -20.32
C LEU A 134 -5.34 32.81 -19.26
N LYS A 135 -5.33 32.07 -18.14
CA LYS A 135 -4.36 32.26 -17.05
C LYS A 135 -2.92 32.06 -17.52
N GLU A 136 -2.65 30.95 -18.21
CA GLU A 136 -1.32 30.64 -18.74
C GLU A 136 -0.87 31.67 -19.76
N ARG A 137 -1.79 32.12 -20.62
CA ARG A 137 -1.53 33.17 -21.60
C ARG A 137 -1.26 34.53 -20.93
N ILE A 138 -1.95 34.87 -19.85
CA ILE A 138 -1.66 36.08 -19.05
C ILE A 138 -0.24 36.00 -18.48
N VAL A 139 0.12 34.89 -17.83
CA VAL A 139 1.46 34.70 -17.22
C VAL A 139 2.57 34.81 -18.27
N LYS A 140 2.37 34.18 -19.43
CA LYS A 140 3.32 34.25 -20.55
C LYS A 140 3.49 35.68 -21.10
N GLN A 141 2.39 36.39 -21.35
CA GLN A 141 2.49 37.77 -21.85
C GLN A 141 3.12 38.71 -20.82
N GLN A 142 2.89 38.47 -19.52
CA GLN A 142 3.58 39.18 -18.43
C GLN A 142 5.08 38.89 -18.41
N SER A 143 5.51 37.64 -18.57
CA SER A 143 6.95 37.30 -18.62
C SER A 143 7.64 37.90 -19.83
N ASP A 144 6.92 37.96 -20.96
CA ASP A 144 7.44 38.44 -22.23
C ASP A 144 7.38 39.98 -22.36
N GLY A 145 6.82 40.69 -21.36
CA GLY A 145 6.70 42.15 -21.35
C GLY A 145 5.70 42.71 -22.37
N ILE A 146 4.73 41.91 -22.80
CA ILE A 146 3.76 42.26 -23.84
C ILE A 146 2.45 42.75 -23.19
N ASN A 147 2.05 44.00 -23.47
CA ASN A 147 0.89 44.64 -22.84
C ASN A 147 -0.48 44.28 -23.46
N SER A 148 -0.54 43.24 -24.28
CA SER A 148 -1.75 42.82 -25.00
C SER A 148 -1.89 41.32 -25.04
N ILE A 149 -3.12 40.82 -25.15
CA ILE A 149 -3.41 39.40 -25.25
C ILE A 149 -4.48 39.17 -26.31
N GLN A 150 -4.33 38.07 -27.07
CA GLN A 150 -5.32 37.65 -28.05
C GLN A 150 -6.39 36.78 -27.37
N ILE A 151 -7.65 36.98 -27.73
CA ILE A 151 -8.76 36.09 -27.39
C ILE A 151 -9.26 35.40 -28.66
N TYR A 152 -9.83 34.21 -28.50
CA TYR A 152 -10.24 33.36 -29.62
C TYR A 152 -11.71 32.99 -29.48
N ILE A 153 -12.55 33.54 -30.36
CA ILE A 153 -14.00 33.39 -30.34
C ILE A 153 -14.41 32.32 -31.35
N SER A 154 -15.19 31.33 -30.92
CA SER A 154 -15.73 30.31 -31.82
C SER A 154 -16.69 30.94 -32.84
N THR A 155 -16.57 30.56 -34.12
CA THR A 155 -17.53 30.97 -35.16
C THR A 155 -18.91 30.33 -34.97
N GLU A 156 -19.03 29.34 -34.09
CA GLU A 156 -20.30 28.71 -33.72
C GLU A 156 -21.03 29.50 -32.62
N ASN A 157 -20.33 30.36 -31.87
CA ASN A 157 -20.89 31.16 -30.77
C ASN A 157 -21.65 32.39 -31.30
N ILE A 158 -22.62 32.17 -32.19
CA ILE A 158 -23.47 33.19 -32.76
C ILE A 158 -24.61 33.46 -31.78
N LEU A 159 -24.90 34.72 -31.45
CA LEU A 159 -26.03 35.09 -30.61
C LEU A 159 -27.33 35.07 -31.42
N ASN A 160 -28.14 34.02 -31.26
CA ASN A 160 -29.43 33.83 -31.94
C ASN A 160 -30.39 33.01 -31.06
N GLU A 161 -31.57 32.65 -31.57
CA GLU A 161 -32.60 31.93 -30.80
C GLU A 161 -32.18 30.50 -30.44
N GLU A 162 -31.41 29.81 -31.30
CA GLU A 162 -30.97 28.42 -31.11
C GLU A 162 -29.85 28.32 -30.05
N SER A 163 -28.98 29.32 -29.95
CA SER A 163 -27.82 29.33 -29.05
C SER A 163 -28.03 30.08 -27.74
N PHE A 164 -29.19 30.73 -27.56
CA PHE A 164 -29.42 31.61 -26.41
C PHE A 164 -29.42 30.87 -25.08
N GLU A 165 -29.92 29.64 -25.03
CA GLU A 165 -29.84 28.81 -23.81
C GLU A 165 -28.39 28.51 -23.42
N VAL A 166 -27.52 28.24 -24.40
CA VAL A 166 -26.10 28.01 -24.16
C VAL A 166 -25.47 29.28 -23.58
N PHE A 167 -25.73 30.42 -24.21
CA PHE A 167 -25.29 31.73 -23.71
C PHE A 167 -25.69 31.99 -22.25
N LEU A 168 -26.94 31.70 -21.87
CA LEU A 168 -27.43 31.85 -20.49
C LEU A 168 -26.74 30.88 -19.51
N LYS A 169 -26.49 29.64 -19.93
CA LYS A 169 -25.74 28.66 -19.13
C LYS A 169 -24.31 29.13 -18.87
N GLU A 170 -23.65 29.70 -19.87
CA GLU A 170 -22.29 30.21 -19.74
C GLU A 170 -22.22 31.40 -18.78
N ILE A 171 -23.14 32.36 -18.86
CA ILE A 171 -23.24 33.47 -17.88
C ILE A 171 -23.33 32.94 -16.44
N ASN A 172 -24.20 31.95 -16.21
CA ASN A 172 -24.36 31.37 -14.87
C ASN A 172 -23.08 30.63 -14.42
N PHE A 173 -22.46 29.87 -15.31
CA PHE A 173 -21.22 29.15 -15.02
C PHE A 173 -20.07 30.11 -14.71
N SER A 174 -19.96 31.20 -15.47
CA SER A 174 -18.97 32.27 -15.31
C SER A 174 -19.05 32.92 -13.93
N LYS A 175 -20.27 33.29 -13.50
CA LYS A 175 -20.55 33.82 -12.16
C LYS A 175 -20.10 32.85 -11.05
N ILE A 176 -20.45 31.57 -11.18
CA ILE A 176 -20.05 30.54 -10.19
C ILE A 176 -18.53 30.40 -10.14
N ASN A 177 -17.86 30.35 -11.29
CA ASN A 177 -16.41 30.21 -11.37
C ASN A 177 -15.65 31.43 -10.85
N GLN A 178 -16.18 32.64 -11.04
CA GLN A 178 -15.56 33.85 -10.47
C GLN A 178 -15.68 33.93 -8.96
N ILE A 179 -16.86 33.58 -8.42
CA ILE A 179 -17.04 33.43 -6.96
C ILE A 179 -16.05 32.40 -6.39
N ARG A 180 -15.84 31.28 -7.10
CA ARG A 180 -14.82 30.27 -6.74
C ARG A 180 -13.41 30.85 -6.78
N LYS A 181 -13.01 31.48 -7.89
CA LYS A 181 -11.67 32.06 -8.09
C LYS A 181 -11.34 33.11 -7.03
N LYS A 182 -12.25 34.03 -6.71
CA LYS A 182 -12.05 35.04 -5.67
C LYS A 182 -12.01 34.47 -4.26
N LYS A 183 -12.79 33.42 -3.96
CA LYS A 183 -12.66 32.71 -2.68
C LYS A 183 -11.33 31.99 -2.54
N ILE A 184 -10.79 31.45 -3.64
CA ILE A 184 -9.45 30.84 -3.67
C ILE A 184 -8.34 31.90 -3.55
N LEU A 185 -8.53 33.10 -4.10
CA LEU A 185 -7.55 34.19 -4.09
C LEU A 185 -7.64 35.09 -2.83
N GLY A 186 -8.78 35.10 -2.12
CA GLY A 186 -9.11 36.10 -1.09
C GLY A 186 -8.99 35.65 0.37
N GLY A 187 -8.70 34.38 0.67
CA GLY A 187 -8.45 33.94 2.04
C GLY A 187 -8.30 32.42 2.18
N ASN A 188 -7.46 31.98 3.13
CA ASN A 188 -7.48 30.59 3.59
C ASN A 188 -8.89 30.32 4.13
N ILE A 189 -9.68 29.49 3.42
CA ILE A 189 -10.98 29.07 3.92
C ILE A 189 -10.69 28.15 5.11
N GLU A 190 -10.99 28.60 6.32
CA GLU A 190 -10.78 27.84 7.55
C GLU A 190 -12.01 26.99 7.89
N ALA A 191 -11.78 25.85 8.54
CA ALA A 191 -12.86 25.00 9.04
C ALA A 191 -13.59 25.69 10.21
N ASP A 192 -14.92 25.65 10.20
CA ASP A 192 -15.72 26.16 11.31
C ASP A 192 -16.22 25.00 12.21
N TYR A 193 -15.49 24.80 13.31
CA TYR A 193 -15.82 23.83 14.35
C TYR A 193 -16.84 24.34 15.36
N SER A 194 -17.19 25.64 15.35
CA SER A 194 -18.12 26.22 16.33
C SER A 194 -19.55 25.65 16.20
N LYS A 195 -19.91 25.17 15.00
CA LYS A 195 -21.17 24.45 14.76
C LYS A 195 -21.36 23.20 15.63
N THR A 196 -20.28 22.57 16.08
CA THR A 196 -20.35 21.43 17.02
C THR A 196 -20.92 21.84 18.38
N LYS A 197 -20.85 23.14 18.73
CA LYS A 197 -21.31 23.70 20.00
C LYS A 197 -22.72 24.32 19.92
N THR A 198 -23.00 25.13 18.90
CA THR A 198 -24.20 25.99 18.84
C THR A 198 -25.53 25.24 18.93
N ASP A 199 -25.61 24.02 18.41
CA ASP A 199 -26.88 23.25 18.35
C ASP A 199 -27.09 22.34 19.58
N THR A 200 -26.18 22.39 20.55
CA THR A 200 -26.15 21.49 21.70
C THR A 200 -25.86 22.16 23.04
N GLU A 201 -25.79 23.50 23.09
CA GLU A 201 -25.38 24.25 24.28
C GLU A 201 -26.24 23.92 25.52
N ASP A 202 -27.55 23.74 25.34
CA ASP A 202 -28.51 23.37 26.39
C ASP A 202 -28.72 21.86 26.58
N LYS A 203 -28.00 21.01 25.83
CA LYS A 203 -28.19 19.54 25.88
C LYS A 203 -27.27 18.89 26.89
N HIS A 204 -27.66 17.70 27.34
CA HIS A 204 -26.81 16.85 28.16
C HIS A 204 -25.55 16.42 27.40
N VAL A 205 -24.41 16.23 28.08
CA VAL A 205 -23.12 15.86 27.44
C VAL A 205 -23.17 14.61 26.55
N ILE A 206 -23.98 13.61 26.89
CA ILE A 206 -24.24 12.44 26.02
C ILE A 206 -24.81 12.87 24.66
N ASP A 207 -25.79 13.78 24.67
CA ASP A 207 -26.42 14.28 23.44
C ASP A 207 -25.50 15.23 22.67
N LYS A 208 -24.67 16.00 23.38
CA LYS A 208 -23.60 16.82 22.78
C LYS A 208 -22.63 15.93 21.99
N ILE A 209 -22.15 14.84 22.59
CA ILE A 209 -21.22 13.91 21.91
C ILE A 209 -21.93 13.19 20.76
N ASP A 210 -23.13 12.61 20.97
CA ASP A 210 -23.87 11.90 19.92
C ASP A 210 -24.18 12.79 18.72
N TYR A 211 -24.57 14.06 18.95
CA TYR A 211 -24.75 15.05 17.88
C TYR A 211 -23.45 15.30 17.11
N THR A 212 -22.35 15.55 17.82
CA THR A 212 -21.04 15.78 17.18
C THR A 212 -20.61 14.58 16.35
N LEU A 213 -20.83 13.35 16.82
CA LEU A 213 -20.53 12.15 16.04
C LEU A 213 -21.42 12.02 14.79
N LYS A 214 -22.70 12.40 14.88
CA LYS A 214 -23.64 12.39 13.75
C LYS A 214 -23.28 13.42 12.67
N LEU A 215 -22.66 14.55 13.02
CA LEU A 215 -22.17 15.51 12.02
C LEU A 215 -21.20 14.87 11.03
N PHE A 216 -20.41 13.88 11.47
CA PHE A 216 -19.45 13.15 10.65
C PHE A 216 -20.02 11.84 10.06
N GLU A 217 -21.34 11.73 9.90
CA GLU A 217 -21.94 10.53 9.29
C GLU A 217 -21.26 10.19 7.94
N GLY A 218 -20.79 8.94 7.83
CA GLY A 218 -19.93 8.47 6.73
C GLY A 218 -18.45 8.31 7.09
N ILE A 219 -17.98 8.90 8.20
CA ILE A 219 -16.60 8.81 8.71
C ILE A 219 -16.64 8.46 10.19
N LYS A 220 -15.98 7.37 10.59
CA LYS A 220 -15.92 6.93 12.00
C LYS A 220 -14.60 7.25 12.70
N VAL A 221 -13.53 7.40 11.94
CA VAL A 221 -12.19 7.71 12.48
C VAL A 221 -11.80 9.10 12.04
N LEU A 222 -11.51 9.98 12.99
CA LEU A 222 -11.18 11.38 12.76
C LEU A 222 -9.69 11.61 13.03
N PRO A 223 -9.02 12.48 12.26
CA PRO A 223 -7.66 12.89 12.58
C PRO A 223 -7.57 13.48 13.99
N ALA A 224 -6.52 13.16 14.72
CA ALA A 224 -6.34 13.60 16.11
C ALA A 224 -6.43 15.13 16.27
N LYS A 225 -5.82 15.88 15.32
CA LYS A 225 -5.86 17.35 15.24
C LYS A 225 -7.28 17.93 15.12
N ILE A 226 -8.24 17.12 14.66
CA ILE A 226 -9.63 17.52 14.50
C ILE A 226 -10.45 17.16 15.73
N ILE A 227 -10.26 15.97 16.31
CA ILE A 227 -10.98 15.54 17.53
C ILE A 227 -10.86 16.59 18.64
N ILE A 228 -9.66 17.15 18.84
CA ILE A 228 -9.38 18.16 19.88
C ILE A 228 -10.06 19.51 19.63
N GLN A 229 -10.60 19.74 18.43
CA GLN A 229 -11.32 20.95 18.06
C GLN A 229 -12.85 20.84 18.24
N LEU A 230 -13.37 19.62 18.44
CA LEU A 230 -14.82 19.37 18.49
C LEU A 230 -15.34 19.47 19.92
N TYR A 231 -16.50 20.10 20.11
CA TYR A 231 -17.19 20.07 21.40
C TYR A 231 -17.97 18.75 21.57
N PRO A 232 -18.00 18.15 22.78
CA PRO A 232 -17.44 18.65 24.04
C PRO A 232 -16.01 18.17 24.36
N PHE A 233 -15.28 17.55 23.42
CA PHE A 233 -13.89 17.10 23.68
C PHE A 233 -12.92 18.27 23.90
N LYS A 234 -13.16 19.37 23.18
CA LYS A 234 -12.41 20.63 23.27
C LYS A 234 -12.55 21.27 24.65
N GLY A 235 -11.41 21.48 25.29
CA GLY A 235 -11.24 22.35 26.45
C GLY A 235 -10.56 23.67 26.06
N THR A 236 -9.66 24.17 26.91
CA THR A 236 -8.85 25.36 26.61
C THR A 236 -7.68 25.04 25.67
N GLU A 237 -7.26 26.05 24.92
CA GLU A 237 -6.13 25.98 23.99
C GLU A 237 -4.85 25.57 24.75
N ASN A 238 -4.02 24.72 24.13
CA ASN A 238 -2.83 24.07 24.71
C ASN A 238 -3.06 23.02 25.81
N ASN A 239 -4.24 22.99 26.44
CA ASN A 239 -4.59 21.95 27.44
C ASN A 239 -5.36 20.77 26.84
N THR A 240 -5.82 20.91 25.59
CA THR A 240 -6.47 19.84 24.84
C THR A 240 -5.60 19.37 23.69
N PHE A 241 -5.08 18.15 23.78
CA PHE A 241 -4.29 17.53 22.73
C PHE A 241 -4.39 16.00 22.82
N ILE A 242 -4.02 15.30 21.76
CA ILE A 242 -3.88 13.84 21.78
C ILE A 242 -2.40 13.51 21.64
N ASN A 243 -1.88 12.72 22.56
CA ASN A 243 -0.54 12.15 22.47
C ASN A 243 -0.64 10.65 22.66
N GLU A 244 -0.01 9.89 21.75
CA GLU A 244 -0.11 8.43 21.71
C GLU A 244 -1.58 7.97 21.82
N PHE A 245 -1.90 7.06 22.74
CA PHE A 245 -3.26 6.56 22.99
C PHE A 245 -4.09 7.42 23.96
N GLU A 246 -3.66 8.65 24.27
CA GLU A 246 -4.20 9.46 25.36
C GLU A 246 -4.80 10.78 24.86
N LEU A 247 -6.03 11.09 25.28
CA LEU A 247 -6.66 12.39 25.10
C LEU A 247 -6.48 13.23 26.36
N TYR A 248 -5.79 14.36 26.24
CA TYR A 248 -5.67 15.36 27.28
C TYR A 248 -6.78 16.40 27.13
N THR A 249 -7.41 16.79 28.22
CA THR A 249 -8.46 17.81 28.23
C THR A 249 -8.61 18.44 29.62
N ASP A 250 -9.09 19.68 29.65
CA ASP A 250 -9.55 20.39 30.85
C ASP A 250 -11.05 20.74 30.76
N ASN A 251 -11.79 20.15 29.82
CA ASN A 251 -13.24 20.25 29.78
C ASN A 251 -13.86 19.41 30.91
N GLU A 252 -14.27 20.07 31.98
CA GLU A 252 -14.76 19.43 33.21
C GLU A 252 -16.02 18.60 32.98
N GLU A 253 -17.00 19.12 32.23
CA GLU A 253 -18.26 18.43 31.93
C GLU A 253 -18.00 17.08 31.21
N PHE A 254 -17.14 17.10 30.18
CA PHE A 254 -16.78 15.89 29.45
C PHE A 254 -15.99 14.91 30.30
N PHE A 255 -15.00 15.40 31.06
CA PHE A 255 -14.15 14.56 31.89
C PHE A 255 -14.96 13.84 32.99
N ASP A 256 -15.80 14.57 33.71
CA ASP A 256 -16.59 14.02 34.82
C ASP A 256 -17.64 13.01 34.31
N PHE A 257 -18.22 13.26 33.13
CA PHE A 257 -19.09 12.29 32.47
C PHE A 257 -18.36 10.98 32.16
N MET A 258 -17.20 11.04 31.51
CA MET A 258 -16.42 9.85 31.16
C MET A 258 -15.94 9.10 32.41
N ASN A 259 -15.64 9.82 33.50
CA ASN A 259 -15.25 9.23 34.78
C ASN A 259 -16.41 8.51 35.47
N GLY A 260 -17.65 8.95 35.24
CA GLY A 260 -18.86 8.32 35.78
C GLY A 260 -19.37 7.11 34.99
N LEU A 261 -18.67 6.68 33.93
CA LEU A 261 -19.03 5.50 33.14
C LEU A 261 -18.42 4.23 33.73
N CYS A 262 -19.23 3.19 33.89
CA CYS A 262 -18.77 1.87 34.27
C CYS A 262 -19.41 0.77 33.41
N LEU A 263 -18.77 -0.40 33.39
CA LEU A 263 -19.28 -1.61 32.76
C LEU A 263 -19.80 -2.54 33.87
N LYS A 264 -21.10 -2.83 33.89
CA LYS A 264 -21.72 -3.82 34.80
C LYS A 264 -22.48 -4.84 33.97
N ASP A 265 -22.20 -6.13 34.16
CA ASP A 265 -22.82 -7.24 33.42
C ASP A 265 -22.80 -7.02 31.88
N ASP A 266 -21.67 -6.56 31.34
CA ASP A 266 -21.49 -6.16 29.93
C ASP A 266 -22.46 -5.05 29.43
N GLU A 267 -23.10 -4.32 30.34
CA GLU A 267 -23.88 -3.12 30.08
C GLU A 267 -23.13 -1.85 30.48
N LEU A 268 -23.25 -0.78 29.67
CA LEU A 268 -22.64 0.51 29.96
C LEU A 268 -23.63 1.29 30.83
N GLU A 269 -23.22 1.65 32.03
CA GLU A 269 -24.01 2.42 32.98
C GLU A 269 -23.34 3.74 33.33
N VAL A 270 -24.13 4.72 33.73
CA VAL A 270 -23.66 5.96 34.34
C VAL A 270 -23.95 5.88 35.84
N GLU A 271 -22.95 6.13 36.69
CA GLU A 271 -23.09 5.95 38.15
C GLU A 271 -24.12 6.90 38.79
N SER A 272 -24.47 8.02 38.14
CA SER A 272 -25.47 8.95 38.65
C SER A 272 -26.91 8.47 38.35
N LYS A 273 -27.72 8.32 39.41
CA LYS A 273 -29.11 7.82 39.33
C LYS A 273 -30.14 8.76 38.66
N GLU A 274 -29.77 9.99 38.30
CA GLU A 274 -30.70 11.01 37.77
C GLU A 274 -30.66 11.22 36.26
N MET A 275 -29.79 10.49 35.53
CA MET A 275 -29.59 10.74 34.10
C MET A 275 -30.44 9.82 33.22
N PHE A 276 -31.46 10.40 32.59
CA PHE A 276 -32.24 9.75 31.52
C PHE A 276 -32.20 10.63 30.27
N VAL A 277 -31.35 10.29 29.31
CA VAL A 277 -31.46 10.79 27.93
C VAL A 277 -32.11 9.74 27.03
N GLU A 278 -32.86 10.16 26.02
CA GLU A 278 -33.49 9.24 25.08
C GLU A 278 -32.45 8.36 24.38
N ASN A 279 -32.70 7.05 24.27
CA ASN A 279 -31.80 6.07 23.64
C ASN A 279 -30.36 6.05 24.23
N GLN A 280 -30.23 6.33 25.53
CA GLN A 280 -28.96 6.42 26.24
C GLN A 280 -28.03 5.23 25.99
N LYS A 281 -28.53 3.99 26.07
CA LYS A 281 -27.71 2.79 25.88
C LYS A 281 -27.01 2.78 24.50
N ASP A 282 -27.73 3.14 23.45
CA ASP A 282 -27.17 3.15 22.09
C ASP A 282 -26.22 4.33 21.88
N LYS A 283 -26.53 5.50 22.45
CA LYS A 283 -25.61 6.65 22.45
C LYS A 283 -24.29 6.33 23.16
N LEU A 284 -24.35 5.72 24.35
CA LEU A 284 -23.16 5.29 25.08
C LEU A 284 -22.32 4.29 24.29
N ARG A 285 -22.97 3.31 23.63
CA ARG A 285 -22.28 2.36 22.75
C ARG A 285 -21.57 3.06 21.59
N LYS A 286 -22.22 4.03 20.93
CA LYS A 286 -21.62 4.84 19.85
C LYS A 286 -20.42 5.66 20.34
N ILE A 287 -20.54 6.30 21.50
CA ILE A 287 -19.47 7.09 22.12
C ILE A 287 -18.25 6.21 22.42
N ILE A 288 -18.44 5.07 23.08
CA ILE A 288 -17.34 4.17 23.40
C ILE A 288 -16.74 3.55 22.14
N SER A 289 -17.57 3.19 21.16
CA SER A 289 -17.09 2.71 19.86
C SER A 289 -16.24 3.75 19.14
N PHE A 290 -16.59 5.03 19.20
CA PHE A 290 -15.78 6.12 18.65
C PHE A 290 -14.39 6.17 19.28
N PHE A 291 -14.27 6.13 20.62
CA PHE A 291 -12.96 6.10 21.27
C PHE A 291 -12.15 4.85 20.93
N GLN A 292 -12.82 3.70 20.78
CA GLN A 292 -12.19 2.44 20.40
C GLN A 292 -11.56 2.49 19.01
N VAL A 293 -12.31 2.92 17.98
CA VAL A 293 -11.80 2.97 16.59
C VAL A 293 -10.77 4.09 16.36
N ASN A 294 -10.81 5.14 17.19
CA ASN A 294 -9.81 6.24 17.18
C ASN A 294 -8.60 5.97 18.10
N HIS A 295 -8.52 4.79 18.72
CA HIS A 295 -7.42 4.40 19.61
C HIS A 295 -7.18 5.42 20.75
N ILE A 296 -8.23 5.81 21.45
CA ILE A 296 -8.17 6.68 22.64
C ILE A 296 -8.44 5.84 23.89
N HIS A 297 -7.38 5.26 24.44
CA HIS A 297 -7.45 4.32 25.55
C HIS A 297 -7.57 5.00 26.91
N HIS A 298 -7.11 6.25 27.00
CA HIS A 298 -7.08 7.02 28.23
C HIS A 298 -7.53 8.46 28.01
N ILE A 299 -8.17 9.03 29.03
CA ILE A 299 -8.43 10.47 29.11
C ILE A 299 -7.70 11.01 30.34
N ARG A 300 -6.91 12.07 30.14
CA ARG A 300 -6.11 12.72 31.19
C ARG A 300 -6.56 14.15 31.41
N TRP A 301 -6.67 14.52 32.69
CA TRP A 301 -7.07 15.85 33.11
C TRP A 301 -5.89 16.84 33.10
N LYS A 302 -6.12 18.04 32.56
CA LYS A 302 -5.14 19.15 32.52
C LYS A 302 -5.64 20.45 33.18
N GLY A 303 -6.79 20.43 33.84
CA GLY A 303 -7.32 21.60 34.55
C GLY A 303 -6.63 21.88 35.90
N LYS A 304 -7.13 22.89 36.62
CA LYS A 304 -6.47 23.46 37.83
C LYS A 304 -6.31 22.49 39.01
N ASN A 305 -7.18 21.48 39.15
CA ASN A 305 -7.15 20.50 40.24
C ASN A 305 -6.83 19.10 39.69
N PRO A 306 -5.84 18.36 40.20
CA PRO A 306 -5.51 17.04 39.67
C PRO A 306 -6.69 16.07 39.81
N LYS A 307 -7.03 15.38 38.70
CA LYS A 307 -8.00 14.28 38.66
C LYS A 307 -7.29 13.00 38.19
N LEU A 308 -7.75 11.83 38.63
CA LEU A 308 -7.19 10.55 38.22
C LEU A 308 -7.44 10.28 36.73
N GLN A 309 -6.50 9.60 36.08
CA GLN A 309 -6.65 9.17 34.69
C GLN A 309 -7.84 8.23 34.51
N ILE A 310 -8.62 8.43 33.45
CA ILE A 310 -9.75 7.57 33.08
C ILE A 310 -9.26 6.51 32.10
N CYS A 311 -9.48 5.23 32.43
CA CYS A 311 -9.15 4.09 31.57
C CYS A 311 -10.32 3.69 30.66
N VAL A 312 -10.54 4.47 29.60
CA VAL A 312 -11.64 4.24 28.63
C VAL A 312 -11.55 2.86 27.97
N HIS A 313 -10.35 2.32 27.76
CA HIS A 313 -10.16 0.99 27.18
C HIS A 313 -10.81 -0.15 27.99
N LYS A 314 -11.08 0.06 29.29
CA LYS A 314 -11.81 -0.91 30.13
C LYS A 314 -13.31 -0.95 29.82
N LEU A 315 -13.82 0.05 29.13
CA LEU A 315 -15.22 0.14 28.70
C LEU A 315 -15.44 -0.46 27.30
N TYR A 316 -14.37 -0.79 26.57
CA TYR A 316 -14.46 -1.35 25.23
C TYR A 316 -15.11 -2.72 25.26
N ARG A 317 -15.99 -2.96 24.28
CA ARG A 317 -16.63 -4.26 24.08
C ARG A 317 -15.96 -4.98 22.93
N TYR A 318 -15.36 -6.13 23.24
CA TYR A 318 -14.71 -6.98 22.25
C TYR A 318 -15.66 -8.10 21.82
N GLY A 319 -16.69 -7.75 21.05
CA GLY A 319 -17.56 -8.72 20.38
C GLY A 319 -17.05 -9.07 18.97
N LYS A 320 -17.28 -10.30 18.51
CA LYS A 320 -17.02 -10.66 17.11
C LYS A 320 -18.07 -9.99 16.21
N CYS A 321 -17.65 -8.96 15.46
CA CYS A 321 -18.50 -8.33 14.45
C CYS A 321 -18.76 -9.30 13.28
N ASP A 322 -20.02 -9.54 12.91
CA ASP A 322 -20.42 -10.43 11.81
C ASP A 322 -20.72 -9.68 10.51
N CYS A 323 -19.97 -8.62 10.23
CA CYS A 323 -20.12 -7.84 9.02
C CYS A 323 -19.19 -8.39 7.91
N GLU A 324 -19.48 -8.14 6.62
CA GLU A 324 -18.73 -8.72 5.51
C GLU A 324 -17.22 -8.40 5.57
N ARG A 325 -16.85 -7.14 5.88
CA ARG A 325 -15.45 -6.73 6.03
C ARG A 325 -14.74 -7.48 7.17
N CYS A 326 -15.35 -7.54 8.36
CA CYS A 326 -14.73 -8.20 9.51
C CYS A 326 -14.67 -9.73 9.33
N ASN A 327 -15.59 -10.32 8.56
CA ASN A 327 -15.46 -11.72 8.16
C ASN A 327 -14.33 -11.92 7.15
N LEU A 328 -14.14 -10.98 6.23
CA LEU A 328 -13.02 -11.00 5.28
C LEU A 328 -11.66 -10.91 5.98
N GLU A 329 -11.51 -10.01 6.95
CA GLU A 329 -10.29 -9.88 7.77
C GLU A 329 -9.97 -11.16 8.55
N ARG A 330 -11.00 -11.92 8.92
CA ARG A 330 -10.85 -13.25 9.53
C ARG A 330 -10.74 -14.39 8.52
N LEU A 331 -10.63 -14.09 7.22
CA LEU A 331 -10.60 -15.04 6.10
C LEU A 331 -11.82 -15.96 5.99
N ASN A 332 -12.96 -15.57 6.56
CA ASN A 332 -14.23 -16.27 6.40
C ASN A 332 -14.89 -15.85 5.08
N LEU A 333 -14.33 -16.32 3.96
CA LEU A 333 -14.76 -15.94 2.62
C LEU A 333 -16.20 -16.39 2.34
N LYS A 334 -16.59 -17.56 2.85
CA LYS A 334 -17.97 -18.07 2.71
C LYS A 334 -19.00 -17.13 3.33
N ARG A 335 -18.79 -16.72 4.58
CA ARG A 335 -19.69 -15.77 5.27
C ARG A 335 -19.63 -14.40 4.61
N THR A 336 -18.45 -13.96 4.21
CA THR A 336 -18.25 -12.69 3.48
C THR A 336 -19.09 -12.65 2.22
N ASN A 337 -19.01 -13.69 1.37
CA ASN A 337 -19.77 -13.78 0.12
C ASN A 337 -21.28 -13.86 0.39
N THR A 338 -21.70 -14.60 1.43
CA THR A 338 -23.13 -14.64 1.83
C THR A 338 -23.65 -13.23 2.16
N LEU A 339 -22.94 -12.51 3.02
CA LEU A 339 -23.33 -11.16 3.45
C LEU A 339 -23.27 -10.12 2.32
N LEU A 340 -22.37 -10.31 1.34
CA LEU A 340 -22.29 -9.48 0.14
C LEU A 340 -23.38 -9.77 -0.88
N ASN A 341 -24.02 -10.94 -0.85
CA ASN A 341 -25.14 -11.27 -1.73
C ASN A 341 -26.51 -11.06 -1.08
N ASP A 342 -26.56 -10.90 0.24
CA ASP A 342 -27.78 -10.52 0.95
C ASP A 342 -28.25 -9.12 0.50
N ASP A 343 -29.54 -8.98 0.22
CA ASP A 343 -30.17 -7.69 -0.05
C ASP A 343 -29.88 -6.73 1.11
N LEU A 344 -29.53 -5.48 0.80
CA LEU A 344 -29.43 -4.40 1.79
C LEU A 344 -30.82 -4.18 2.40
N LYS A 345 -31.17 -4.96 3.42
CA LYS A 345 -32.32 -4.68 4.27
C LYS A 345 -32.03 -3.37 5.00
N GLU A 346 -32.52 -2.25 4.46
CA GLU A 346 -32.49 -0.93 5.09
C GLU A 346 -31.08 -0.48 5.56
N GLY A 347 -30.03 -0.75 4.77
CA GLY A 347 -28.67 -0.32 5.10
C GLY A 347 -28.47 1.19 4.89
N GLY A 348 -27.80 1.87 5.84
CA GLY A 348 -27.42 3.27 5.70
C GLY A 348 -26.24 3.46 4.73
N ASN A 349 -25.94 4.72 4.40
CA ASN A 349 -24.86 5.07 3.48
C ASN A 349 -23.48 4.52 3.91
N TYR A 350 -23.25 4.40 5.21
CA TYR A 350 -22.02 3.83 5.76
C TYR A 350 -21.86 2.35 5.42
N GLU A 351 -22.93 1.56 5.54
CA GLU A 351 -22.94 0.13 5.18
C GLU A 351 -22.72 -0.07 3.67
N THR A 352 -23.28 0.79 2.83
CA THR A 352 -23.06 0.76 1.39
C THR A 352 -21.60 1.03 1.02
N LEU A 353 -20.98 2.08 1.59
CA LEU A 353 -19.56 2.35 1.40
C LEU A 353 -18.68 1.19 1.86
N ARG A 354 -19.04 0.55 2.99
CA ARG A 354 -18.34 -0.62 3.53
C ARG A 354 -18.36 -1.81 2.58
N ARG A 355 -19.50 -2.10 1.95
CA ARG A 355 -19.62 -3.15 0.93
C ARG A 355 -18.76 -2.84 -0.29
N GLY A 356 -18.82 -1.61 -0.80
CA GLY A 356 -17.98 -1.18 -1.93
C GLY A 356 -16.48 -1.36 -1.63
N TYR A 357 -16.05 -1.00 -0.43
CA TYR A 357 -14.69 -1.21 0.04
C TYR A 357 -14.34 -2.70 0.21
N THR A 358 -15.28 -3.52 0.69
CA THR A 358 -15.07 -4.96 0.84
C THR A 358 -14.89 -5.64 -0.51
N TYR A 359 -15.71 -5.32 -1.53
CA TYR A 359 -15.49 -5.81 -2.90
C TYR A 359 -14.12 -5.40 -3.45
N TYR A 360 -13.70 -4.17 -3.17
CA TYR A 360 -12.33 -3.74 -3.50
C TYR A 360 -11.28 -4.65 -2.84
N LEU A 361 -11.39 -4.94 -1.54
CA LEU A 361 -10.46 -5.85 -0.84
C LEU A 361 -10.46 -7.28 -1.41
N LEU A 362 -11.59 -7.72 -1.97
CA LEU A 362 -11.69 -9.02 -2.65
C LEU A 362 -11.03 -9.03 -4.04
N GLY A 363 -10.74 -7.87 -4.63
CA GLY A 363 -10.29 -7.75 -6.02
C GLY A 363 -11.42 -7.64 -7.03
N ASP A 364 -12.68 -7.64 -6.58
CA ASP A 364 -13.86 -7.45 -7.42
C ASP A 364 -14.09 -5.95 -7.67
N TYR A 365 -13.27 -5.38 -8.55
CA TYR A 365 -13.28 -3.95 -8.83
C TYR A 365 -14.54 -3.50 -9.56
N LYS A 366 -15.22 -4.40 -10.27
CA LYS A 366 -16.50 -4.10 -10.94
C LYS A 366 -17.59 -3.81 -9.92
N ASN A 367 -17.87 -4.75 -9.01
CA ASN A 367 -18.91 -4.57 -8.01
C ASN A 367 -18.55 -3.43 -7.04
N SER A 368 -17.26 -3.26 -6.74
CA SER A 368 -16.78 -2.09 -6.01
C SER A 368 -17.12 -0.78 -6.71
N ALA A 369 -16.81 -0.66 -8.00
CA ALA A 369 -17.10 0.53 -8.80
C ALA A 369 -18.60 0.79 -8.93
N ASP A 370 -19.41 -0.24 -9.20
CA ASP A 370 -20.87 -0.09 -9.33
C ASP A 370 -21.52 0.40 -8.02
N ILE A 371 -21.06 -0.07 -6.86
CA ILE A 371 -21.54 0.42 -5.55
C ILE A 371 -21.13 1.86 -5.28
N PHE A 372 -19.86 2.21 -5.51
CA PHE A 372 -19.46 3.61 -5.29
C PHE A 372 -20.12 4.56 -6.29
N LEU A 373 -20.42 4.09 -7.51
CA LEU A 373 -21.14 4.85 -8.52
C LEU A 373 -22.62 5.02 -8.16
N SER A 374 -23.27 4.02 -7.57
CA SER A 374 -24.64 4.17 -7.07
C SER A 374 -24.69 5.23 -5.96
N VAL A 375 -23.76 5.18 -5.00
CA VAL A 375 -23.63 6.21 -3.96
C VAL A 375 -23.35 7.59 -4.57
N TYR A 376 -22.46 7.68 -5.56
CA TYR A 376 -22.16 8.93 -6.27
C TYR A 376 -23.38 9.53 -6.99
N ASN A 377 -24.21 8.69 -7.62
CA ASN A 377 -25.39 9.13 -8.37
C ASN A 377 -26.60 9.44 -7.47
N GLU A 378 -26.77 8.70 -6.37
CA GLU A 378 -27.92 8.82 -5.46
C GLU A 378 -27.72 9.88 -4.36
N SER A 379 -26.47 10.16 -3.98
CA SER A 379 -26.22 11.20 -2.99
C SER A 379 -26.46 12.58 -3.59
N ASP A 380 -27.48 13.28 -3.08
CA ASP A 380 -27.56 14.73 -3.27
C ASP A 380 -26.27 15.33 -2.67
N ARG A 381 -25.42 15.83 -3.58
CA ARG A 381 -24.14 16.47 -3.28
C ARG A 381 -24.28 17.42 -2.09
N SER A 382 -25.40 18.13 -1.98
CA SER A 382 -25.70 19.11 -0.94
C SER A 382 -26.11 18.51 0.41
N ASN A 383 -26.83 17.39 0.42
CA ASN A 383 -27.34 16.78 1.66
C ASN A 383 -26.31 15.87 2.33
N ASN A 384 -25.45 15.19 1.57
CA ASN A 384 -24.47 14.24 2.10
C ASN A 384 -23.05 14.48 1.56
N PRO A 385 -22.45 15.66 1.80
CA PRO A 385 -21.17 16.05 1.20
C PRO A 385 -19.98 15.14 1.61
N ILE A 386 -20.03 14.53 2.80
CA ILE A 386 -18.99 13.63 3.31
C ILE A 386 -18.97 12.32 2.50
N ILE A 387 -20.12 11.67 2.39
CA ILE A 387 -20.28 10.40 1.65
C ILE A 387 -19.94 10.60 0.18
N TYR A 388 -20.41 11.70 -0.43
CA TYR A 388 -20.08 12.06 -1.80
C TYR A 388 -18.56 12.25 -2.00
N THR A 389 -17.88 12.87 -1.02
CA THR A 389 -16.42 13.03 -1.06
C THR A 389 -15.69 11.69 -1.08
N ILE A 390 -16.09 10.76 -0.19
CA ILE A 390 -15.45 9.44 -0.08
C ILE A 390 -15.70 8.61 -1.34
N SER A 391 -16.94 8.56 -1.83
CA SER A 391 -17.27 7.80 -3.04
C SER A 391 -16.53 8.34 -4.27
N THR A 392 -16.50 9.66 -4.46
CA THR A 392 -15.76 10.30 -5.57
C THR A 392 -14.26 10.01 -5.47
N TYR A 393 -13.67 10.13 -4.27
CA TYR A 393 -12.27 9.78 -4.06
C TYR A 393 -11.97 8.33 -4.45
N ASN A 394 -12.77 7.39 -3.93
CA ASN A 394 -12.59 5.97 -4.19
C ASN A 394 -12.78 5.62 -5.67
N LEU A 395 -13.75 6.21 -6.37
CA LEU A 395 -13.94 6.02 -7.82
C LEU A 395 -12.70 6.46 -8.62
N THR A 396 -12.08 7.59 -8.26
CA THR A 396 -10.84 8.03 -8.93
C THR A 396 -9.67 7.09 -8.67
N ARG A 397 -9.59 6.47 -7.49
CA ARG A 397 -8.59 5.46 -7.15
C ARG A 397 -8.85 4.13 -7.88
N LEU A 398 -10.10 3.68 -7.94
CA LEU A 398 -10.51 2.49 -8.69
C LEU A 398 -10.25 2.65 -10.18
N LYS A 399 -10.54 3.82 -10.78
CA LYS A 399 -10.21 4.12 -12.18
C LYS A 399 -8.72 3.86 -12.48
N LYS A 400 -7.81 4.23 -11.57
CA LYS A 400 -6.37 3.95 -11.71
C LYS A 400 -6.08 2.46 -11.55
N LEU A 401 -6.61 1.82 -10.51
CA LEU A 401 -6.40 0.38 -10.27
C LEU A 401 -6.90 -0.48 -11.43
N ILE A 402 -8.11 -0.24 -11.92
CA ILE A 402 -8.70 -0.95 -13.07
C ILE A 402 -7.85 -0.75 -14.32
N LYS A 403 -7.36 0.47 -14.56
CA LYS A 403 -6.51 0.76 -15.70
C LYS A 403 -5.21 -0.06 -15.70
N PHE A 404 -4.58 -0.28 -14.55
CA PHE A 404 -3.25 -0.89 -14.48
C PHE A 404 -3.24 -2.36 -14.03
N ASN A 405 -4.26 -2.80 -13.30
CA ASN A 405 -4.26 -4.08 -12.56
C ASN A 405 -5.47 -4.98 -12.84
N TYR A 406 -6.46 -4.52 -13.63
CA TYR A 406 -7.62 -5.33 -13.99
C TYR A 406 -7.57 -5.70 -15.47
N TYR A 407 -7.74 -6.99 -15.78
CA TYR A 407 -7.51 -7.56 -17.10
C TYR A 407 -8.70 -8.38 -17.62
N GLU A 408 -9.90 -8.20 -17.04
CA GLU A 408 -11.12 -8.87 -17.50
C GLU A 408 -11.77 -8.12 -18.68
N ASP A 409 -12.65 -8.81 -19.42
CA ASP A 409 -13.22 -8.35 -20.68
C ASP A 409 -14.05 -7.06 -20.55
N ASP A 410 -14.64 -6.79 -19.38
CA ASP A 410 -15.46 -5.62 -19.12
C ASP A 410 -14.67 -4.39 -18.63
N ARG A 411 -13.33 -4.50 -18.51
CA ARG A 411 -12.43 -3.42 -18.10
C ARG A 411 -12.71 -2.10 -18.80
N ASP A 412 -12.75 -2.11 -20.14
CA ASP A 412 -12.90 -0.88 -20.92
C ASP A 412 -14.30 -0.27 -20.74
N THR A 413 -15.32 -1.12 -20.54
CA THR A 413 -16.69 -0.67 -20.23
C THR A 413 -16.74 0.02 -18.87
N ILE A 414 -16.06 -0.52 -17.85
CA ILE A 414 -15.98 0.11 -16.54
C ILE A 414 -15.20 1.43 -16.61
N LEU A 415 -14.07 1.46 -17.34
CA LEU A 415 -13.28 2.69 -17.52
C LEU A 415 -14.06 3.79 -18.25
N GLU A 416 -14.92 3.43 -19.20
CA GLU A 416 -15.82 4.37 -19.86
C GLU A 416 -16.84 4.96 -18.89
N LYS A 417 -17.49 4.14 -18.05
CA LYS A 417 -18.38 4.61 -16.97
C LYS A 417 -17.67 5.57 -16.01
N LEU A 418 -16.39 5.32 -15.72
CA LEU A 418 -15.57 6.14 -14.82
C LEU A 418 -14.88 7.32 -15.51
N SER A 419 -15.01 7.45 -16.83
CA SER A 419 -14.26 8.43 -17.61
C SER A 419 -14.62 9.86 -17.23
N SER A 420 -15.90 10.12 -16.97
CA SER A 420 -16.47 11.42 -16.58
C SER A 420 -16.37 11.73 -15.07
N ILE A 421 -15.88 10.79 -14.26
CA ILE A 421 -15.73 11.01 -12.83
C ILE A 421 -14.43 11.79 -12.59
N ASP A 422 -14.60 13.03 -12.14
CA ASP A 422 -13.54 13.90 -11.68
C ASP A 422 -13.78 14.31 -10.23
N PHE A 423 -12.71 14.56 -9.48
CA PHE A 423 -12.79 15.07 -8.11
C PHE A 423 -13.09 16.58 -8.13
N ASP A 424 -14.32 16.93 -8.50
CA ASP A 424 -14.79 18.30 -8.80
C ASP A 424 -15.35 19.05 -7.58
N ILE A 425 -15.15 18.50 -6.38
CA ILE A 425 -15.54 19.13 -5.12
C ILE A 425 -14.55 20.26 -4.84
N ASP A 426 -15.04 21.39 -4.33
CA ASP A 426 -14.20 22.52 -3.92
C ASP A 426 -14.40 22.88 -2.43
N GLU A 427 -13.43 23.59 -1.89
CA GLU A 427 -13.43 24.02 -0.49
C GLU A 427 -14.62 24.93 -0.15
N PRO A 428 -15.04 25.91 -0.98
CA PRO A 428 -16.24 26.70 -0.72
C PRO A 428 -17.52 25.87 -0.57
N PHE A 429 -17.69 24.82 -1.38
CA PHE A 429 -18.82 23.92 -1.32
C PHE A 429 -18.85 23.16 0.01
N ILE A 430 -17.72 22.58 0.41
CA ILE A 430 -17.61 21.87 1.69
C ILE A 430 -17.80 22.84 2.85
N ASN A 431 -17.20 24.03 2.81
CA ASN A 431 -17.35 25.01 3.88
C ASN A 431 -18.81 25.46 4.08
N ARG A 432 -19.60 25.51 3.01
CA ARG A 432 -21.04 25.85 3.11
C ARG A 432 -21.87 24.73 3.73
N ASN A 433 -21.67 23.48 3.29
CA ASN A 433 -22.56 22.36 3.60
C ASN A 433 -22.07 21.51 4.78
N ALA A 434 -20.75 21.39 4.99
CA ALA A 434 -20.12 20.66 6.09
C ALA A 434 -18.81 21.37 6.54
N PRO A 435 -18.89 22.58 7.12
CA PRO A 435 -17.70 23.37 7.47
C PRO A 435 -16.73 22.68 8.43
N TYR A 436 -17.24 21.87 9.36
CA TYR A 436 -16.45 21.08 10.31
C TYR A 436 -15.65 19.95 9.64
N PHE A 437 -16.01 19.57 8.40
CA PHE A 437 -15.36 18.53 7.62
C PHE A 437 -14.25 19.08 6.69
N LEU A 438 -14.13 20.40 6.56
CA LEU A 438 -13.26 21.03 5.57
C LEU A 438 -11.80 20.57 5.65
N ASP A 439 -11.25 20.45 6.85
CA ASP A 439 -9.85 20.02 7.02
C ASP A 439 -9.64 18.53 6.70
N ILE A 440 -10.63 17.67 6.95
CA ILE A 440 -10.58 16.26 6.52
C ILE A 440 -10.67 16.20 4.99
N TYR A 441 -11.59 16.96 4.40
CA TYR A 441 -11.74 17.05 2.95
C TYR A 441 -10.43 17.49 2.27
N LYS A 442 -9.78 18.56 2.77
CA LYS A 442 -8.47 19.01 2.29
C LYS A 442 -7.43 17.90 2.42
N GLY A 443 -7.43 17.20 3.55
CA GLY A 443 -6.61 16.02 3.79
C GLY A 443 -6.77 14.95 2.71
N ILE A 444 -8.01 14.57 2.38
CA ILE A 444 -8.35 13.58 1.35
C ILE A 444 -7.95 14.08 -0.05
N LYS A 445 -8.33 15.31 -0.39
CA LYS A 445 -8.09 15.91 -1.71
C LYS A 445 -6.59 15.97 -2.05
N GLU A 446 -5.78 16.38 -1.08
CA GLU A 446 -4.35 16.63 -1.27
C GLU A 446 -3.48 15.44 -0.83
N SER A 447 -4.10 14.34 -0.38
CA SER A 447 -3.42 13.19 0.22
C SER A 447 -2.60 13.49 1.49
N ARG A 448 -2.77 14.67 2.11
CA ARG A 448 -2.10 15.06 3.36
C ARG A 448 -2.37 14.14 4.55
N TYR A 449 -3.45 13.36 4.52
CA TYR A 449 -3.70 12.33 5.54
C TYR A 449 -2.61 11.26 5.58
N PHE A 450 -1.89 11.06 4.47
CA PHE A 450 -0.75 10.15 4.38
C PHE A 450 0.57 10.89 4.64
N ASP A 451 0.79 12.05 4.01
CA ASP A 451 2.06 12.79 4.13
C ASP A 451 2.40 13.09 5.60
N ASP A 452 1.42 13.58 6.38
CA ASP A 452 1.57 13.85 7.82
C ASP A 452 2.02 12.57 8.58
N ILE A 453 1.45 11.42 8.23
CA ILE A 453 1.72 10.13 8.88
C ILE A 453 3.07 9.53 8.44
N GLU A 454 3.42 9.68 7.16
CA GLU A 454 4.71 9.24 6.64
C GLU A 454 5.84 9.97 7.36
N ASP A 455 5.73 11.29 7.53
CA ASP A 455 6.71 12.08 8.26
C ASP A 455 6.83 11.64 9.73
N GLU A 456 5.72 11.41 10.42
CA GLU A 456 5.73 10.94 11.82
C GLU A 456 6.38 9.56 11.98
N ILE A 457 6.08 8.63 11.08
CA ILE A 457 6.65 7.28 11.10
C ILE A 457 8.12 7.29 10.65
N GLU A 458 8.49 8.09 9.66
CA GLU A 458 9.88 8.23 9.20
C GLU A 458 10.77 8.81 10.30
N ASN A 459 10.28 9.83 11.02
CA ASN A 459 10.99 10.39 12.16
C ASN A 459 11.19 9.34 13.27
N SER A 460 10.12 8.63 13.64
CA SER A 460 10.18 7.55 14.62
C SER A 460 11.13 6.42 14.18
N PHE A 461 11.11 6.07 12.89
CA PHE A 461 11.99 5.06 12.29
C PHE A 461 13.47 5.47 12.39
N LYS A 462 13.81 6.70 12.01
CA LYS A 462 15.19 7.22 12.12
C LYS A 462 15.68 7.25 13.57
N GLU A 463 14.84 7.68 14.50
CA GLU A 463 15.16 7.70 15.93
C GLU A 463 15.45 6.28 16.45
N ILE A 464 14.60 5.31 16.09
CA ILE A 464 14.76 3.91 16.49
C ILE A 464 15.98 3.25 15.83
N GLN A 465 16.26 3.55 14.56
CA GLN A 465 17.47 3.06 13.90
C GLN A 465 18.73 3.59 14.57
N LYS A 466 18.74 4.87 14.93
CA LYS A 466 19.83 5.47 15.70
C LYS A 466 19.97 4.81 17.07
N LEU A 467 18.86 4.59 17.78
CA LEU A 467 18.87 3.87 19.06
C LEU A 467 19.46 2.46 18.93
N SER A 468 19.04 1.70 17.92
CA SER A 468 19.55 0.35 17.66
C SER A 468 21.03 0.34 17.28
N PHE A 469 21.50 1.37 16.56
CA PHE A 469 22.91 1.56 16.30
C PHE A 469 23.67 1.87 17.59
N ASP A 470 23.23 2.85 18.37
CA ASP A 470 23.88 3.29 19.61
C ASP A 470 23.94 2.16 20.65
N ASP A 471 22.89 1.33 20.76
CA ASP A 471 22.83 0.13 21.61
C ASP A 471 23.98 -0.85 21.32
N LYS A 472 24.29 -1.07 20.03
CA LYS A 472 25.43 -1.93 19.61
C LYS A 472 26.78 -1.39 20.06
N PHE A 473 26.88 -0.09 20.38
CA PHE A 473 28.09 0.57 20.86
C PHE A 473 28.02 0.98 22.34
N GLY A 474 27.03 0.49 23.09
CA GLY A 474 26.89 0.74 24.53
C GLY A 474 26.22 2.06 24.92
N GLY A 475 25.59 2.75 23.96
CA GLY A 475 24.71 3.88 24.23
C GLY A 475 23.41 3.45 24.92
N TRP A 476 22.72 4.38 25.59
CA TRP A 476 21.42 4.15 26.21
C TRP A 476 20.51 5.36 26.03
N ILE A 477 19.20 5.10 25.90
CA ILE A 477 18.13 6.11 25.89
C ILE A 477 16.95 5.55 26.68
N SER A 478 16.27 6.39 27.46
CA SER A 478 15.13 5.97 28.30
C SER A 478 13.81 5.88 27.54
N GLU A 479 13.63 6.58 26.43
CA GLU A 479 12.41 6.54 25.62
C GLU A 479 12.70 5.93 24.24
N ASN A 480 11.97 4.88 23.89
CA ASN A 480 12.21 4.08 22.69
C ASN A 480 11.27 4.40 21.50
N GLY A 481 10.32 5.33 21.69
CA GLY A 481 9.38 5.77 20.65
C GLY A 481 8.32 4.73 20.24
N TYR A 482 8.25 3.55 20.88
CA TYR A 482 7.35 2.46 20.49
C TYR A 482 5.87 2.87 20.49
N TYR A 483 5.39 3.48 21.57
CA TYR A 483 3.98 3.82 21.71
C TYR A 483 3.54 4.90 20.71
N LYS A 484 4.40 5.89 20.46
CA LYS A 484 4.21 6.88 19.39
C LYS A 484 4.14 6.21 18.01
N LEU A 485 5.11 5.36 17.66
CA LEU A 485 5.11 4.63 16.38
C LEU A 485 3.84 3.79 16.21
N LYS A 486 3.51 3.00 17.23
CA LYS A 486 2.36 2.09 17.20
C LYS A 486 1.04 2.85 17.11
N SER A 487 0.82 3.87 17.95
CA SER A 487 -0.42 4.64 17.95
C SER A 487 -0.64 5.39 16.64
N THR A 488 0.43 5.96 16.06
CA THR A 488 0.40 6.64 14.76
C THR A 488 -0.02 5.68 13.66
N PHE A 489 0.64 4.51 13.58
CA PHE A 489 0.33 3.51 12.57
C PHE A 489 -1.09 2.94 12.73
N LEU A 490 -1.50 2.57 13.95
CA LEU A 490 -2.84 2.01 14.19
C LEU A 490 -3.96 3.00 13.87
N ARG A 491 -3.81 4.28 14.20
CA ARG A 491 -4.78 5.30 13.82
C ARG A 491 -4.87 5.49 12.32
N PHE A 492 -3.73 5.40 11.62
CA PHE A 492 -3.72 5.49 10.17
C PHE A 492 -4.40 4.29 9.53
N THR A 493 -4.12 3.05 9.98
CA THR A 493 -4.80 1.86 9.45
C THR A 493 -6.29 1.90 9.73
N THR A 494 -6.73 2.25 10.95
CA THR A 494 -8.15 2.36 11.25
C THR A 494 -8.81 3.51 10.50
N TYR A 495 -8.10 4.63 10.24
CA TYR A 495 -8.60 5.72 9.41
C TYR A 495 -8.92 5.25 7.99
N LEU A 496 -8.07 4.44 7.37
CA LEU A 496 -8.35 3.87 6.06
C LEU A 496 -9.51 2.87 6.11
N GLU A 497 -9.47 1.95 7.07
CA GLU A 497 -10.37 0.80 7.16
C GLU A 497 -11.81 1.16 7.58
N HIS A 498 -11.98 2.11 8.50
CA HIS A 498 -13.29 2.48 9.04
C HIS A 498 -13.88 3.73 8.36
N ASN A 499 -13.11 4.42 7.52
CA ASN A 499 -13.62 5.43 6.59
C ASN A 499 -13.63 4.94 5.13
N PHE A 500 -13.26 3.68 4.90
CA PHE A 500 -13.34 3.00 3.62
C PHE A 500 -12.54 3.66 2.50
N ILE A 501 -11.36 4.19 2.83
CA ILE A 501 -10.50 4.90 1.89
C ILE A 501 -9.59 3.92 1.17
N ILE A 502 -9.70 3.85 -0.16
CA ILE A 502 -8.87 2.96 -0.99
C ILE A 502 -7.42 3.48 -1.03
N PHE A 503 -6.55 2.88 -0.22
CA PHE A 503 -5.13 3.23 -0.13
C PHE A 503 -4.21 2.07 0.28
N ASN A 504 -4.73 1.06 0.98
CA ASN A 504 -3.93 -0.03 1.57
C ASN A 504 -3.21 -0.97 0.57
N GLN A 505 -3.53 -0.92 -0.73
CA GLN A 505 -2.83 -1.71 -1.77
C GLN A 505 -1.65 -0.98 -2.42
N TYR A 506 -1.56 0.33 -2.23
CA TYR A 506 -0.52 1.15 -2.82
C TYR A 506 0.84 0.87 -2.17
N SER A 507 1.91 1.10 -2.94
CA SER A 507 3.28 0.84 -2.50
C SER A 507 3.68 1.65 -1.27
N GLU A 508 3.10 2.83 -1.14
CA GLU A 508 3.25 3.81 -0.08
C GLU A 508 2.85 3.20 1.26
N PHE A 509 1.65 2.58 1.32
CA PHE A 509 1.18 1.87 2.51
C PHE A 509 2.10 0.69 2.87
N LYS A 510 2.49 -0.13 1.87
CA LYS A 510 3.35 -1.30 2.09
C LYS A 510 4.74 -0.88 2.60
N ASN A 511 5.31 0.19 2.08
CA ASN A 511 6.59 0.75 2.53
C ASN A 511 6.51 1.27 3.97
N LEU A 512 5.38 1.88 4.35
CA LEU A 512 5.13 2.31 5.72
C LEU A 512 5.09 1.11 6.68
N SER A 513 4.35 0.05 6.34
CA SER A 513 4.30 -1.19 7.14
C SER A 513 5.68 -1.84 7.29
N LYS A 514 6.52 -1.82 6.24
CA LYS A 514 7.92 -2.30 6.30
C LYS A 514 8.76 -1.53 7.32
N LYS A 515 8.68 -0.20 7.32
CA LYS A 515 9.38 0.66 8.29
C LYS A 515 8.91 0.37 9.71
N VAL A 516 7.60 0.22 9.92
CA VAL A 516 7.04 -0.14 11.23
C VAL A 516 7.57 -1.49 11.69
N LEU A 517 7.50 -2.55 10.88
CA LEU A 517 8.02 -3.86 11.26
C LEU A 517 9.52 -3.84 11.57
N GLU A 518 10.31 -3.13 10.76
CA GLU A 518 11.74 -2.97 10.99
C GLU A 518 12.03 -2.24 12.30
N SER A 519 11.33 -1.15 12.61
CA SER A 519 11.43 -0.46 13.89
C SER A 519 11.12 -1.39 15.06
N ILE A 520 10.07 -2.21 14.94
CA ILE A 520 9.71 -3.18 15.99
C ILE A 520 10.84 -4.21 16.18
N PHE A 521 11.42 -4.73 15.11
CA PHE A 521 12.54 -5.68 15.21
C PHE A 521 13.80 -5.06 15.79
N ALA A 522 14.10 -3.81 15.43
CA ALA A 522 15.19 -3.03 16.01
C ALA A 522 15.00 -2.87 17.52
N LEU A 523 13.81 -2.45 17.96
CA LEU A 523 13.47 -2.34 19.38
C LEU A 523 13.46 -3.68 20.11
N TYR A 524 13.02 -4.75 19.44
CA TYR A 524 13.00 -6.11 19.99
C TYR A 524 14.39 -6.70 20.22
N THR A 525 15.40 -6.20 19.51
CA THR A 525 16.76 -6.76 19.53
C THR A 525 17.76 -5.92 20.30
N LEU A 526 17.32 -4.83 20.91
CA LEU A 526 18.11 -4.05 21.87
C LEU A 526 18.66 -4.97 22.97
N LYS A 527 19.94 -4.76 23.29
CA LYS A 527 20.71 -5.57 24.24
C LYS A 527 20.98 -4.84 25.55
N ASN A 528 21.01 -3.50 25.54
CA ASN A 528 21.30 -2.70 26.71
C ASN A 528 20.14 -2.81 27.71
N PRO A 529 20.37 -3.34 28.93
CA PRO A 529 19.32 -3.50 29.94
C PRO A 529 18.77 -2.17 30.48
N LEU A 530 19.44 -1.05 30.21
CA LEU A 530 18.99 0.29 30.62
C LEU A 530 18.09 0.96 29.57
N THR A 531 17.91 0.34 28.40
CA THR A 531 17.05 0.88 27.34
C THR A 531 15.68 0.22 27.40
N ASP A 532 14.63 1.02 27.26
CA ASP A 532 13.27 0.50 27.16
C ASP A 532 13.16 -0.40 25.92
N LYS A 533 13.02 -1.70 26.15
CA LYS A 533 13.00 -2.72 25.11
C LYS A 533 11.57 -3.09 24.74
N TYR A 534 11.32 -3.35 23.45
CA TYR A 534 10.09 -4.04 23.06
C TYR A 534 10.22 -5.54 23.36
N GLU A 535 9.35 -6.09 24.21
CA GLU A 535 9.54 -7.47 24.71
C GLU A 535 8.61 -8.51 24.10
N LYS A 536 7.38 -8.14 23.75
CA LYS A 536 6.31 -9.10 23.38
C LYS A 536 5.48 -8.57 22.23
N PHE A 537 5.27 -9.43 21.24
CA PHE A 537 4.42 -9.18 20.08
C PHE A 537 2.95 -9.39 20.44
N ASP A 538 2.14 -8.37 20.16
CA ASP A 538 0.68 -8.47 20.23
C ASP A 538 0.06 -8.76 18.87
N TRP A 539 -1.25 -9.04 18.87
CA TRP A 539 -1.98 -9.35 17.64
C TRP A 539 -1.90 -8.23 16.60
N SER A 540 -1.89 -6.95 16.98
CA SER A 540 -1.93 -5.85 16.00
C SER A 540 -0.66 -5.78 15.16
N ILE A 541 0.49 -6.08 15.76
CA ILE A 541 1.77 -6.17 15.04
C ILE A 541 1.82 -7.42 14.15
N LEU A 542 1.36 -8.56 14.67
CA LEU A 542 1.33 -9.82 13.89
C LEU A 542 0.35 -9.74 12.72
N GLU A 543 -0.82 -9.14 12.91
CA GLU A 543 -1.83 -8.89 11.88
C GLU A 543 -1.28 -7.99 10.78
N MET A 544 -0.67 -6.85 11.13
CA MET A 544 0.00 -5.99 10.16
C MET A 544 1.10 -6.73 9.40
N TRP A 545 1.91 -7.55 10.07
CA TRP A 545 2.93 -8.36 9.43
C TRP A 545 2.32 -9.37 8.44
N ILE A 546 1.30 -10.12 8.88
CA ILE A 546 0.61 -11.13 8.06
C ILE A 546 -0.06 -10.52 6.84
N PHE A 547 -0.71 -9.36 6.95
CA PHE A 547 -1.51 -8.83 5.84
C PHE A 547 -0.76 -7.79 4.98
N SER A 548 0.22 -7.07 5.52
CA SER A 548 0.75 -5.86 4.87
C SER A 548 2.22 -5.93 4.46
N VAL A 549 3.02 -6.83 5.04
CA VAL A 549 4.46 -6.94 4.73
C VAL A 549 4.73 -8.12 3.79
N ASP A 550 5.74 -8.00 2.92
CA ASP A 550 6.12 -9.08 2.02
C ASP A 550 7.05 -10.11 2.69
N ILE A 551 6.99 -11.35 2.21
CA ILE A 551 7.72 -12.48 2.80
C ILE A 551 9.24 -12.34 2.66
N GLY A 552 9.72 -11.80 1.53
CA GLY A 552 11.14 -11.62 1.25
C GLY A 552 11.78 -10.62 2.22
N TYR A 553 11.12 -9.48 2.42
CA TYR A 553 11.52 -8.46 3.38
C TYR A 553 11.45 -8.97 4.81
N SER A 554 10.43 -9.77 5.15
CA SER A 554 10.31 -10.42 6.45
C SER A 554 11.53 -11.30 6.76
N LYS A 555 11.92 -12.18 5.82
CA LYS A 555 13.12 -13.02 5.95
C LYS A 555 14.40 -12.18 6.05
N TYR A 556 14.52 -11.13 5.25
CA TYR A 556 15.63 -10.17 5.34
C TYR A 556 15.73 -9.53 6.72
N LEU A 557 14.63 -9.02 7.28
CA LEU A 557 14.62 -8.38 8.60
C LEU A 557 14.94 -9.36 9.73
N LEU A 558 14.36 -10.57 9.71
CA LEU A 558 14.66 -11.62 10.68
C LEU A 558 16.17 -11.95 10.69
N ASN A 559 16.79 -12.01 9.51
CA ASN A 559 18.24 -12.23 9.38
C ASN A 559 19.06 -11.00 9.81
N LYS A 560 18.69 -9.79 9.37
CA LYS A 560 19.37 -8.52 9.69
C LYS A 560 19.47 -8.28 11.20
N TYR A 561 18.40 -8.59 11.93
CA TYR A 561 18.34 -8.42 13.38
C TYR A 561 18.66 -9.71 14.15
N ASN A 562 19.02 -10.80 13.45
CA ASN A 562 19.34 -12.12 14.03
C ASN A 562 18.26 -12.61 15.03
N ILE A 563 16.99 -12.44 14.67
CA ILE A 563 15.86 -12.87 15.50
C ILE A 563 15.70 -14.38 15.35
N LYS A 564 15.87 -15.10 16.45
CA LYS A 564 15.73 -16.57 16.49
C LYS A 564 14.40 -17.04 17.07
N ARG A 565 13.78 -16.21 17.91
CA ARG A 565 12.51 -16.48 18.58
C ARG A 565 11.72 -15.19 18.73
N ILE A 566 10.40 -15.30 18.73
CA ILE A 566 9.44 -14.21 18.90
C ILE A 566 8.56 -14.54 20.10
N LYS A 567 8.69 -13.72 21.15
CA LYS A 567 7.81 -13.77 22.31
C LYS A 567 6.51 -13.04 21.98
N ILE A 568 5.39 -13.62 22.36
CA ILE A 568 4.06 -13.01 22.21
C ILE A 568 3.48 -12.66 23.59
N ASP A 569 2.42 -11.86 23.59
CA ASP A 569 1.75 -11.36 24.79
C ASP A 569 1.33 -12.49 25.76
N ASP A 570 1.15 -12.17 27.05
CA ASP A 570 0.94 -13.15 28.13
C ASP A 570 -0.32 -14.02 27.94
N ASP A 571 -1.29 -13.51 27.20
CA ASP A 571 -2.46 -14.26 26.75
C ASP A 571 -2.22 -14.89 25.36
N TYR A 572 -1.11 -15.63 25.25
CA TYR A 572 -0.65 -16.16 23.97
C TYR A 572 -1.67 -17.11 23.33
N PHE A 573 -2.49 -17.80 24.12
CA PHE A 573 -3.57 -18.65 23.62
C PHE A 573 -4.54 -17.88 22.72
N LYS A 574 -4.88 -16.62 23.04
CA LYS A 574 -5.73 -15.80 22.14
C LYS A 574 -5.07 -15.52 20.80
N ILE A 575 -3.75 -15.35 20.75
CA ILE A 575 -3.03 -15.14 19.49
C ILE A 575 -3.02 -16.44 18.67
N ILE A 576 -2.75 -17.57 19.31
CA ILE A 576 -2.79 -18.90 18.68
C ILE A 576 -4.19 -19.24 18.17
N ASP A 577 -5.23 -18.93 18.94
CA ASP A 577 -6.63 -19.13 18.53
C ASP A 577 -7.00 -18.26 17.33
N LYS A 578 -6.52 -17.00 17.27
CA LYS A 578 -6.72 -16.15 16.11
C LYS A 578 -6.00 -16.67 14.87
N LEU A 579 -4.76 -17.14 14.99
CA LEU A 579 -4.03 -17.76 13.86
C LEU A 579 -4.75 -19.01 13.36
N ASN A 580 -5.24 -19.86 14.26
CA ASN A 580 -6.04 -21.03 13.88
C ASN A 580 -7.38 -20.63 13.25
N GLU A 581 -8.07 -19.63 13.79
CA GLU A 581 -9.33 -19.12 13.24
C GLU A 581 -9.17 -18.68 11.78
N LEU A 582 -8.06 -18.01 11.42
CA LEU A 582 -7.78 -17.67 10.03
C LEU A 582 -7.73 -18.90 9.11
N ILE A 583 -7.06 -19.97 9.54
CA ILE A 583 -6.88 -21.20 8.74
C ILE A 583 -8.18 -22.02 8.71
N GLU A 584 -8.87 -22.16 9.84
CA GLU A 584 -10.15 -22.86 9.93
C GLU A 584 -11.22 -22.18 9.07
N ASN A 585 -11.24 -20.85 9.04
CA ASN A 585 -12.14 -20.10 8.16
C ASN A 585 -11.83 -20.35 6.67
N LEU A 586 -10.56 -20.49 6.30
CA LEU A 586 -10.15 -20.89 4.94
C LEU A 586 -10.56 -22.32 4.62
N ILE A 587 -10.37 -23.27 5.54
CA ILE A 587 -10.84 -24.67 5.39
C ILE A 587 -12.34 -24.70 5.11
N ASN A 588 -13.12 -23.96 5.90
CA ASN A 588 -14.57 -23.82 5.76
C ASN A 588 -14.99 -23.05 4.49
N SER A 589 -14.07 -22.30 3.88
CA SER A 589 -14.29 -21.47 2.69
C SER A 589 -13.55 -21.98 1.45
N ASN A 590 -13.10 -23.23 1.44
CA ASN A 590 -12.22 -23.78 0.40
C ASN A 590 -12.74 -23.60 -1.05
N GLU A 591 -14.05 -23.57 -1.23
CA GLU A 591 -14.72 -23.42 -2.53
C GLU A 591 -14.50 -22.01 -3.11
N TYR A 592 -14.35 -20.98 -2.27
CA TYR A 592 -14.16 -19.58 -2.68
C TYR A 592 -12.70 -19.20 -2.86
N ILE A 593 -11.74 -20.02 -2.43
CA ILE A 593 -10.32 -19.64 -2.40
C ILE A 593 -9.76 -19.39 -3.82
N ASN A 594 -10.30 -20.06 -4.84
CA ASN A 594 -9.82 -19.93 -6.22
C ASN A 594 -9.90 -18.50 -6.74
N ASP A 595 -10.94 -17.77 -6.34
CA ASP A 595 -11.19 -16.40 -6.75
C ASP A 595 -10.09 -15.44 -6.25
N PHE A 596 -9.28 -15.88 -5.28
CA PHE A 596 -8.22 -15.11 -4.63
C PHE A 596 -6.80 -15.42 -5.12
N THR A 597 -6.64 -16.25 -6.16
CA THR A 597 -5.33 -16.66 -6.68
C THR A 597 -4.73 -15.71 -7.74
N ASN A 598 -5.52 -14.76 -8.26
CA ASN A 598 -5.05 -13.80 -9.26
C ASN A 598 -3.93 -12.92 -8.68
N TRP A 599 -2.85 -12.72 -9.45
CA TRP A 599 -1.68 -11.97 -9.01
C TRP A 599 -1.97 -10.53 -8.60
N PHE A 600 -3.02 -9.93 -9.15
CA PHE A 600 -3.42 -8.55 -8.88
C PHE A 600 -4.44 -8.42 -7.74
N ASN A 601 -4.88 -9.53 -7.15
CA ASN A 601 -5.80 -9.47 -6.03
C ASN A 601 -5.16 -8.81 -4.82
N PRO A 602 -5.87 -7.87 -4.17
CA PRO A 602 -5.42 -7.21 -2.95
C PRO A 602 -5.04 -8.18 -1.83
N MET A 603 -5.78 -9.29 -1.72
CA MET A 603 -5.56 -10.31 -0.71
C MET A 603 -5.09 -11.61 -1.36
N ARG A 604 -3.83 -11.98 -1.09
CA ARG A 604 -3.16 -13.17 -1.63
C ARG A 604 -3.06 -14.25 -0.56
N ILE A 605 -3.91 -15.27 -0.64
CA ILE A 605 -4.02 -16.33 0.37
C ILE A 605 -2.72 -17.13 0.50
N ASP A 606 -2.05 -17.43 -0.61
CA ASP A 606 -0.75 -18.11 -0.63
C ASP A 606 0.31 -17.34 0.16
N TYR A 607 0.35 -16.01 0.02
CA TYR A 607 1.28 -15.16 0.77
C TYR A 607 0.91 -15.04 2.24
N ILE A 608 -0.39 -14.99 2.57
CA ILE A 608 -0.87 -14.98 3.95
C ILE A 608 -0.48 -16.28 4.65
N LEU A 609 -0.72 -17.45 4.04
CA LEU A 609 -0.34 -18.75 4.59
C LEU A 609 1.18 -18.85 4.77
N SER A 610 1.95 -18.42 3.77
CA SER A 610 3.42 -18.37 3.87
C SER A 610 3.88 -17.55 5.09
N LYS A 611 3.28 -16.38 5.30
CA LYS A 611 3.60 -15.53 6.46
C LYS A 611 3.17 -16.14 7.79
N ILE A 612 2.02 -16.83 7.85
CA ILE A 612 1.59 -17.57 9.04
C ILE A 612 2.58 -18.68 9.38
N VAL A 613 3.01 -19.49 8.40
CA VAL A 613 4.03 -20.55 8.62
C VAL A 613 5.37 -19.95 9.06
N LEU A 614 5.81 -18.88 8.39
CA LEU A 614 7.04 -18.18 8.76
C LEU A 614 6.96 -17.71 10.21
N ILE A 615 5.94 -16.94 10.60
CA ILE A 615 5.81 -16.43 11.97
C ILE A 615 5.76 -17.59 12.97
N THR A 616 4.96 -18.62 12.69
CA THR A 616 4.81 -19.81 13.55
C THR A 616 6.14 -20.52 13.80
N SER A 617 7.03 -20.55 12.79
CA SER A 617 8.36 -21.15 12.93
C SER A 617 9.26 -20.45 13.97
N PHE A 618 8.99 -19.19 14.28
CA PHE A 618 9.76 -18.38 15.23
C PHE A 618 9.06 -18.15 16.57
N LEU A 619 7.78 -18.51 16.75
CA LEU A 619 7.07 -18.27 18.01
C LEU A 619 7.75 -18.99 19.20
N ASP A 620 7.88 -18.29 20.32
CA ASP A 620 8.39 -18.83 21.59
C ASP A 620 7.22 -19.35 22.43
N VAL A 621 6.60 -20.43 21.95
CA VAL A 621 5.47 -21.13 22.59
C VAL A 621 5.72 -22.64 22.58
N GLU A 622 4.92 -23.40 23.33
CA GLU A 622 4.98 -24.86 23.30
C GLU A 622 4.83 -25.41 21.87
N PHE A 623 5.67 -26.38 21.51
CA PHE A 623 5.68 -26.94 20.15
C PHE A 623 4.33 -27.50 19.72
N LYS A 624 3.54 -28.04 20.65
CA LYS A 624 2.19 -28.56 20.39
C LYS A 624 1.24 -27.49 19.80
N GLU A 625 1.38 -26.24 20.23
CA GLU A 625 0.57 -25.13 19.70
C GLU A 625 0.99 -24.76 18.27
N LYS A 626 2.31 -24.84 17.98
CA LYS A 626 2.83 -24.70 16.60
C LYS A 626 2.33 -25.84 15.71
N GLU A 627 2.41 -27.07 16.22
CA GLU A 627 1.95 -28.28 15.53
C GLU A 627 0.48 -28.19 15.14
N LYS A 628 -0.40 -27.71 16.04
CA LYS A 628 -1.82 -27.48 15.75
C LYS A 628 -2.02 -26.57 14.53
N ILE A 629 -1.32 -25.44 14.46
CA ILE A 629 -1.39 -24.50 13.34
C ILE A 629 -0.93 -25.18 12.05
N ILE A 630 0.21 -25.87 12.08
CA ILE A 630 0.78 -26.51 10.90
C ILE A 630 -0.08 -27.67 10.40
N LEU A 631 -0.67 -28.47 11.28
CA LEU A 631 -1.61 -29.53 10.90
C LEU A 631 -2.85 -28.99 10.19
N ASN A 632 -3.39 -27.85 10.65
CA ASN A 632 -4.49 -27.17 9.97
C ASN A 632 -4.08 -26.66 8.57
N ILE A 633 -2.86 -26.14 8.42
CA ILE A 633 -2.32 -25.74 7.11
C ILE A 633 -2.12 -26.95 6.20
N ILE A 634 -1.63 -28.08 6.72
CA ILE A 634 -1.48 -29.32 5.96
C ILE A 634 -2.84 -29.84 5.51
N HIS A 635 -3.84 -29.84 6.40
CA HIS A 635 -5.20 -30.24 6.05
C HIS A 635 -5.78 -29.37 4.93
N LEU A 636 -5.66 -28.05 5.04
CA LEU A 636 -6.03 -27.12 3.98
C LEU A 636 -5.28 -27.41 2.67
N GLY A 637 -3.97 -27.64 2.75
CA GLY A 637 -3.13 -27.97 1.59
C GLY A 637 -3.61 -29.22 0.86
N LYS A 638 -3.96 -30.29 1.58
CA LYS A 638 -4.56 -31.52 1.01
C LYS A 638 -5.90 -31.28 0.33
N MET A 639 -6.72 -30.37 0.87
CA MET A 639 -8.01 -30.00 0.25
C MET A 639 -7.84 -29.15 -1.02
N LEU A 640 -6.67 -28.52 -1.18
CA LEU A 640 -6.37 -27.58 -2.28
C LEU A 640 -5.22 -28.09 -3.18
N GLU A 641 -5.02 -29.41 -3.25
CA GLU A 641 -3.93 -30.09 -3.96
C GLU A 641 -3.66 -29.48 -5.36
N ASP A 642 -4.72 -29.20 -6.12
CA ASP A 642 -4.64 -28.70 -7.51
C ASP A 642 -4.38 -27.18 -7.64
N LYS A 643 -4.26 -26.43 -6.54
CA LYS A 643 -4.43 -24.96 -6.56
C LYS A 643 -3.14 -24.15 -6.35
N HIS A 644 -1.98 -24.77 -6.20
CA HIS A 644 -0.66 -24.10 -6.00
C HIS A 644 -0.62 -23.07 -4.83
N ILE A 645 -1.39 -23.28 -3.75
CA ILE A 645 -1.48 -22.36 -2.60
C ILE A 645 -0.60 -22.82 -1.41
N ILE A 646 -0.03 -24.02 -1.49
CA ILE A 646 0.75 -24.62 -0.40
C ILE A 646 2.07 -23.84 -0.18
N PRO A 647 2.36 -23.40 1.06
CA PRO A 647 3.56 -22.62 1.39
C PRO A 647 4.81 -23.52 1.55
N TYR A 648 5.23 -24.18 0.46
CA TYR A 648 6.29 -25.19 0.49
C TYR A 648 7.61 -24.69 1.09
N ASP A 649 8.09 -23.53 0.66
CA ASP A 649 9.39 -23.00 1.10
C ASP A 649 9.36 -22.64 2.59
N GLU A 650 8.24 -22.13 3.09
CA GLU A 650 8.05 -21.82 4.50
C GLU A 650 7.86 -23.07 5.36
N LEU A 651 7.26 -24.14 4.82
CA LEU A 651 7.22 -25.44 5.50
C LEU A 651 8.62 -26.05 5.66
N VAL A 652 9.49 -25.92 4.65
CA VAL A 652 10.91 -26.29 4.81
C VAL A 652 11.53 -25.50 5.97
N ASN A 653 11.38 -24.17 5.96
CA ASN A 653 11.92 -23.31 7.02
C ASN A 653 11.36 -23.69 8.40
N PHE A 654 10.09 -24.05 8.50
CA PHE A 654 9.47 -24.50 9.74
C PHE A 654 10.14 -25.77 10.29
N VAL A 655 10.34 -26.78 9.44
CA VAL A 655 11.00 -28.04 9.83
C VAL A 655 12.45 -27.79 10.24
N GLU A 656 13.20 -26.99 9.48
CA GLU A 656 14.60 -26.68 9.79
C GLU A 656 14.75 -25.90 11.10
N LYS A 657 13.91 -24.89 11.35
CA LYS A 657 13.97 -24.08 12.58
C LYS A 657 13.56 -24.84 13.83
N ASN A 658 12.71 -25.84 13.69
CA ASN A 658 12.17 -26.62 14.80
C ASN A 658 12.67 -28.08 14.79
N GLU A 659 13.79 -28.36 14.10
CA GLU A 659 14.33 -29.71 13.90
C GLU A 659 14.46 -30.51 15.20
N ASN A 660 14.89 -29.86 16.28
CA ASN A 660 15.08 -30.52 17.57
C ASN A 660 13.75 -30.87 18.28
N GLU A 661 12.68 -30.12 18.02
CA GLU A 661 11.39 -30.24 18.71
C GLU A 661 10.35 -31.01 17.89
N ILE A 662 10.44 -30.97 16.56
CA ILE A 662 9.48 -31.58 15.64
C ILE A 662 9.52 -33.11 15.70
N ASN A 663 8.33 -33.72 15.75
CA ASN A 663 8.17 -35.17 15.70
C ASN A 663 8.19 -35.67 14.25
N LYS A 664 8.56 -36.95 14.06
CA LYS A 664 8.67 -37.56 12.71
C LYS A 664 7.33 -37.64 11.97
N ASP A 665 6.21 -37.76 12.69
CA ASP A 665 4.89 -37.94 12.09
C ASP A 665 4.44 -36.65 11.38
N LEU A 666 4.66 -35.49 12.02
CA LEU A 666 4.43 -34.19 11.41
C LEU A 666 5.35 -33.94 10.21
N VAL A 667 6.63 -34.33 10.30
CA VAL A 667 7.54 -34.24 9.14
C VAL A 667 7.04 -35.09 7.98
N LYS A 668 6.50 -36.29 8.27
CA LYS A 668 5.92 -37.18 7.25
C LYS A 668 4.70 -36.55 6.57
N GLU A 669 3.80 -35.97 7.36
CA GLU A 669 2.63 -35.24 6.87
C GLU A 669 3.03 -34.07 5.95
N ILE A 670 4.11 -33.35 6.28
CA ILE A 670 4.68 -32.30 5.43
C ILE A 670 5.25 -32.90 4.14
N ILE A 671 6.03 -33.99 4.22
CA ILE A 671 6.59 -34.69 3.05
C ILE A 671 5.47 -35.09 2.07
N ASP A 672 4.34 -35.56 2.57
CA ASP A 672 3.23 -35.99 1.73
C ASP A 672 2.66 -34.85 0.87
N LEU A 673 2.66 -33.62 1.36
CA LEU A 673 2.28 -32.45 0.55
C LEU A 673 3.23 -32.21 -0.64
N PHE A 674 4.51 -32.55 -0.52
CA PHE A 674 5.49 -32.37 -1.60
C PHE A 674 5.31 -33.37 -2.75
N PHE A 675 4.47 -34.40 -2.57
CA PHE A 675 4.10 -35.31 -3.66
C PHE A 675 3.04 -34.72 -4.58
N PHE A 676 2.29 -33.72 -4.12
CA PHE A 676 1.32 -32.96 -4.91
C PHE A 676 2.00 -31.99 -5.88
N ASP A 677 3.22 -31.55 -5.56
CA ASP A 677 3.94 -30.57 -6.37
C ASP A 677 4.75 -31.25 -7.49
N GLU A 678 4.52 -30.82 -8.72
CA GLU A 678 5.30 -31.32 -9.85
C GLU A 678 6.68 -30.67 -9.97
N HIS A 679 6.89 -29.54 -9.27
CA HIS A 679 8.10 -28.75 -9.37
C HIS A 679 9.23 -29.24 -8.45
N LYS A 680 10.47 -28.95 -8.85
CA LYS A 680 11.64 -29.21 -8.02
C LYS A 680 11.75 -28.12 -6.95
N ARG A 681 11.19 -28.35 -5.76
CA ARG A 681 11.37 -27.44 -4.61
C ARG A 681 12.77 -27.55 -4.02
N PHE A 682 13.34 -26.38 -3.72
CA PHE A 682 14.55 -26.24 -2.94
C PHE A 682 14.27 -26.69 -1.50
N GLY A 683 15.29 -27.19 -0.79
CA GLY A 683 15.14 -27.59 0.62
C GLY A 683 14.37 -28.90 0.90
N PHE A 684 13.59 -29.46 -0.04
CA PHE A 684 12.87 -30.73 0.18
C PHE A 684 13.80 -31.89 0.61
N GLY A 685 15.02 -31.95 0.09
CA GLY A 685 16.02 -32.94 0.52
C GLY A 685 16.36 -32.83 2.00
N ARG A 686 16.43 -31.60 2.55
CA ARG A 686 16.68 -31.40 3.99
C ARG A 686 15.53 -31.93 4.84
N VAL A 687 14.28 -31.75 4.41
CA VAL A 687 13.10 -32.31 5.10
C VAL A 687 13.16 -33.84 5.15
N LEU A 688 13.53 -34.50 4.04
CA LEU A 688 13.73 -35.94 4.00
C LEU A 688 14.86 -36.40 4.93
N ASN A 689 15.95 -35.64 5.02
CA ASN A 689 17.07 -35.93 5.92
C ASN A 689 16.61 -35.90 7.38
N ILE A 690 15.88 -34.86 7.80
CA ILE A 690 15.36 -34.71 9.17
C ILE A 690 14.40 -35.85 9.51
N TYR A 691 13.55 -36.26 8.58
CA TYR A 691 12.69 -37.43 8.76
C TYR A 691 13.52 -38.70 8.99
N SER A 692 14.54 -38.91 8.15
CA SER A 692 15.40 -40.11 8.22
C SER A 692 16.15 -40.19 9.53
N GLU A 693 16.69 -39.07 10.03
CA GLU A 693 17.39 -38.96 11.32
C GLU A 693 16.52 -39.33 12.53
N LYS A 694 15.19 -39.20 12.42
CA LYS A 694 14.22 -39.45 13.49
C LYS A 694 13.45 -40.76 13.34
N SER A 695 13.62 -41.47 12.22
CA SER A 695 12.80 -42.62 11.85
C SER A 695 13.52 -43.94 12.07
N SER A 696 12.75 -45.00 12.25
CA SER A 696 13.28 -46.37 12.22
C SER A 696 13.61 -46.77 10.78
N GLN A 697 14.49 -47.75 10.64
CA GLN A 697 14.86 -48.29 9.33
C GLN A 697 13.63 -48.72 8.50
N LEU A 698 12.66 -49.43 9.10
CA LEU A 698 11.45 -49.88 8.40
C LEU A 698 10.62 -48.72 7.85
N GLU A 699 10.53 -47.62 8.58
CA GLU A 699 9.82 -46.42 8.14
C GLU A 699 10.52 -45.75 6.95
N ILE A 700 11.86 -45.71 6.98
CA ILE A 700 12.69 -45.19 5.89
C ILE A 700 12.54 -46.07 4.65
N GLU A 701 12.55 -47.39 4.80
CA GLU A 701 12.29 -48.34 3.70
C GLU A 701 10.93 -48.08 3.05
N ASN A 702 9.87 -47.92 3.86
CA ASN A 702 8.53 -47.63 3.37
C ASN A 702 8.43 -46.26 2.69
N LEU A 703 9.12 -45.24 3.22
CA LEU A 703 9.19 -43.92 2.60
C LEU A 703 9.83 -44.01 1.21
N ILE A 704 10.98 -44.67 1.09
CA ILE A 704 11.69 -44.83 -0.19
C ILE A 704 10.79 -45.55 -1.20
N LYS A 705 10.15 -46.65 -0.79
CA LYS A 705 9.20 -47.39 -1.62
C LYS A 705 8.07 -46.50 -2.13
N THR A 706 7.50 -45.69 -1.24
CA THR A 706 6.41 -44.76 -1.56
C THR A 706 6.86 -43.68 -2.54
N VAL A 707 7.99 -43.03 -2.26
CA VAL A 707 8.54 -41.92 -3.07
C VAL A 707 8.94 -42.39 -4.46
N LEU A 708 9.58 -43.56 -4.55
CA LEU A 708 10.04 -44.13 -5.82
C LEU A 708 8.97 -44.96 -6.53
N LYS A 709 7.81 -45.21 -5.90
CA LYS A 709 6.72 -46.04 -6.41
C LYS A 709 7.16 -47.46 -6.77
N ILE A 710 7.88 -48.12 -5.86
CA ILE A 710 8.39 -49.48 -6.00
C ILE A 710 7.86 -50.40 -4.89
N GLU A 711 7.71 -51.68 -5.18
CA GLU A 711 7.24 -52.67 -4.19
C GLU A 711 8.39 -53.17 -3.30
N ASN A 712 9.55 -53.46 -3.89
CA ASN A 712 10.74 -53.92 -3.18
C ASN A 712 11.93 -52.99 -3.43
N LEU A 713 12.77 -52.83 -2.41
CA LEU A 713 13.99 -52.00 -2.53
C LEU A 713 15.05 -52.65 -3.44
N GLU A 714 14.97 -53.96 -3.61
CA GLU A 714 15.79 -54.70 -4.58
C GLU A 714 15.48 -54.29 -6.02
N ASP A 715 14.30 -53.68 -6.29
CA ASP A 715 13.90 -53.21 -7.61
C ASP A 715 14.33 -51.76 -7.89
N ILE A 716 15.05 -51.11 -6.97
CA ILE A 716 15.52 -49.72 -7.17
C ILE A 716 16.37 -49.63 -8.44
N GLU A 717 15.94 -48.75 -9.34
CA GLU A 717 16.73 -48.31 -10.50
C GLU A 717 17.51 -47.05 -10.15
N ILE A 718 18.83 -47.07 -10.36
CA ILE A 718 19.70 -45.91 -10.12
C ILE A 718 19.61 -44.98 -11.35
N ASN A 719 18.57 -44.15 -11.38
CA ASN A 719 18.34 -43.14 -12.41
C ASN A 719 17.98 -41.76 -11.80
N LEU A 720 18.87 -40.77 -11.97
CA LEU A 720 18.66 -39.40 -11.49
C LEU A 720 17.65 -38.58 -12.31
N ASP A 721 17.13 -39.12 -13.43
CA ASP A 721 15.95 -38.57 -14.10
C ASP A 721 14.73 -38.61 -13.17
N ASN A 722 14.68 -39.58 -12.24
CA ASN A 722 13.74 -39.53 -11.14
C ASN A 722 14.09 -38.34 -10.23
N ARG A 723 13.18 -37.35 -10.20
CA ARG A 723 13.38 -36.08 -9.48
C ARG A 723 13.61 -36.23 -7.96
N TYR A 724 13.29 -37.38 -7.39
CA TYR A 724 13.39 -37.66 -5.97
C TYR A 724 14.61 -38.49 -5.58
N LEU A 725 15.12 -39.35 -6.47
CA LEU A 725 16.19 -40.29 -6.13
C LEU A 725 17.42 -39.58 -5.54
N GLY A 726 17.90 -38.51 -6.19
CA GLY A 726 19.04 -37.74 -5.70
C GLY A 726 18.81 -37.08 -4.34
N LYS A 727 17.55 -36.84 -3.94
CA LYS A 727 17.17 -36.27 -2.63
C LYS A 727 17.07 -37.35 -1.54
N LEU A 728 16.88 -38.62 -1.91
CA LEU A 728 16.78 -39.77 -1.00
C LEU A 728 18.13 -40.41 -0.67
N LEU A 729 19.22 -40.01 -1.35
CA LEU A 729 20.52 -40.66 -1.18
C LEU A 729 20.99 -40.67 0.29
N TYR A 730 20.78 -39.58 1.03
CA TYR A 730 21.08 -39.56 2.46
C TYR A 730 20.22 -40.56 3.25
N SER A 731 18.93 -40.73 2.92
CA SER A 731 18.08 -41.75 3.55
C SER A 731 18.62 -43.18 3.38
N PHE A 732 19.38 -43.45 2.31
CA PHE A 732 19.97 -44.78 2.08
C PHE A 732 21.05 -45.13 3.12
N THR A 733 21.67 -44.16 3.79
CA THR A 733 22.67 -44.42 4.84
C THR A 733 22.06 -45.06 6.09
N TYR A 734 20.73 -45.07 6.20
CA TYR A 734 19.99 -45.65 7.32
C TYR A 734 19.37 -47.02 7.02
N LEU A 735 19.57 -47.57 5.81
CA LEU A 735 19.11 -48.92 5.45
C LEU A 735 19.94 -50.01 6.14
N ASN A 736 19.48 -51.27 6.12
CA ASN A 736 20.33 -52.38 6.55
C ASN A 736 21.56 -52.55 5.65
N GLU A 737 22.58 -53.23 6.18
CA GLU A 737 23.85 -53.42 5.50
C GLU A 737 23.72 -54.20 4.17
N ASP A 738 22.83 -55.18 4.09
CA ASP A 738 22.62 -55.95 2.86
C ASP A 738 22.10 -55.05 1.73
N LEU A 739 21.08 -54.22 2.01
CA LEU A 739 20.53 -53.26 1.06
C LEU A 739 21.52 -52.15 0.72
N LYS A 740 22.31 -51.67 1.69
CA LYS A 740 23.38 -50.70 1.43
C LYS A 740 24.41 -51.26 0.45
N ILE A 741 24.84 -52.51 0.65
CA ILE A 741 25.78 -53.20 -0.26
C ILE A 741 25.16 -53.35 -1.65
N GLN A 742 23.89 -53.75 -1.74
CA GLN A 742 23.18 -53.84 -3.02
C GLN A 742 23.11 -52.48 -3.75
N ILE A 743 22.70 -51.41 -3.05
CA ILE A 743 22.64 -50.05 -3.61
C ILE A 743 24.02 -49.57 -4.03
N LYS A 744 25.04 -49.78 -3.20
CA LYS A 744 26.45 -49.48 -3.51
C LYS A 744 26.89 -50.17 -4.80
N ASN A 745 26.62 -51.48 -4.93
CA ASN A 745 26.97 -52.24 -6.13
C ASN A 745 26.24 -51.70 -7.37
N LYS A 746 24.93 -51.43 -7.28
CA LYS A 746 24.16 -50.85 -8.39
C LYS A 746 24.67 -49.48 -8.81
N ILE A 747 25.03 -48.61 -7.85
CA ILE A 747 25.63 -47.30 -8.14
C ILE A 747 26.97 -47.49 -8.85
N ILE A 748 27.84 -48.38 -8.35
CA ILE A 748 29.15 -48.66 -8.95
C ILE A 748 29.00 -49.22 -10.38
N GLU A 749 28.08 -50.17 -10.59
CA GLU A 749 27.78 -50.72 -11.92
C GLU A 749 27.31 -49.63 -12.87
N LYS A 750 26.36 -48.80 -12.44
CA LYS A 750 25.88 -47.66 -13.22
C LYS A 750 27.00 -46.70 -13.60
N LEU A 751 27.86 -46.34 -12.64
CA LEU A 751 29.00 -45.45 -12.88
C LEU A 751 30.08 -46.06 -13.79
N LYS A 752 30.23 -47.39 -13.81
CA LYS A 752 31.11 -48.10 -14.76
C LYS A 752 30.54 -48.11 -16.17
N GLU A 753 29.24 -48.35 -16.32
CA GLU A 753 28.56 -48.42 -17.61
C GLU A 753 28.38 -47.05 -18.25
N ASN A 754 27.86 -46.09 -17.48
CA ASN A 754 27.61 -44.72 -17.92
C ASN A 754 27.85 -43.75 -16.76
N PHE A 755 29.04 -43.16 -16.73
CA PHE A 755 29.47 -42.30 -15.64
C PHE A 755 28.60 -41.05 -15.52
N ASP A 756 27.87 -40.94 -14.40
CA ASP A 756 27.07 -39.77 -14.02
C ASP A 756 27.79 -39.01 -12.90
N ASP A 757 28.23 -37.80 -13.21
CA ASP A 757 29.03 -36.96 -12.33
C ASP A 757 28.25 -36.47 -11.10
N LYS A 758 26.95 -36.21 -11.24
CA LYS A 758 26.08 -35.80 -10.12
C LYS A 758 25.84 -36.97 -9.17
N LEU A 759 25.59 -38.17 -9.71
CA LEU A 759 25.41 -39.40 -8.92
C LEU A 759 26.67 -39.71 -8.13
N TYR A 760 27.84 -39.72 -8.80
CA TYR A 760 29.11 -39.95 -8.15
C TYR A 760 29.35 -38.96 -7.00
N ASN A 761 29.23 -37.65 -7.26
CA ASN A 761 29.44 -36.63 -6.25
C ASN A 761 28.51 -36.81 -5.04
N LEU A 762 27.20 -37.03 -5.25
CA LEU A 762 26.27 -37.21 -4.14
C LEU A 762 26.51 -38.51 -3.36
N ALA A 763 26.76 -39.62 -4.06
CA ALA A 763 26.98 -40.93 -3.44
C ALA A 763 28.26 -40.95 -2.59
N VAL A 764 29.32 -40.30 -3.06
CA VAL A 764 30.57 -40.15 -2.30
C VAL A 764 30.40 -39.16 -1.16
N ILE A 765 29.74 -38.00 -1.37
CA ILE A 765 29.52 -37.02 -0.30
C ILE A 765 28.71 -37.61 0.86
N TYR A 766 27.74 -38.49 0.59
CA TYR A 766 26.95 -39.17 1.62
C TYR A 766 27.53 -40.52 2.07
N ASP A 767 28.75 -40.87 1.64
CA ASP A 767 29.43 -42.12 2.02
C ASP A 767 28.63 -43.40 1.70
N ILE A 768 27.85 -43.37 0.61
CA ILE A 768 27.12 -44.54 0.08
C ILE A 768 28.06 -45.46 -0.70
N ILE A 769 29.02 -44.85 -1.40
CA ILE A 769 30.12 -45.56 -2.06
C ILE A 769 31.44 -45.04 -1.52
N ASP A 770 32.47 -45.89 -1.55
CA ASP A 770 33.80 -45.48 -1.14
C ASP A 770 34.40 -44.54 -2.18
N PHE A 771 35.28 -43.65 -1.73
CA PHE A 771 36.09 -42.85 -2.64
C PHE A 771 37.00 -43.74 -3.48
N ASP A 772 36.91 -43.59 -4.80
CA ASP A 772 37.70 -44.33 -5.78
C ASP A 772 38.41 -43.36 -6.72
N ASN A 773 39.73 -43.56 -6.90
CA ASN A 773 40.57 -42.69 -7.71
C ASN A 773 40.19 -42.74 -9.21
N GLU A 774 39.77 -43.89 -9.74
CA GLU A 774 39.41 -44.00 -11.16
C GLU A 774 38.14 -43.20 -11.46
N PHE A 775 37.14 -43.30 -10.59
CA PHE A 775 35.93 -42.49 -10.70
C PHE A 775 36.18 -41.01 -10.43
N PHE A 776 37.07 -40.67 -9.51
CA PHE A 776 37.45 -39.28 -9.27
C PHE A 776 38.10 -38.64 -10.50
N GLU A 777 38.95 -39.40 -11.21
CA GLU A 777 39.55 -38.96 -12.47
C GLU A 777 38.50 -38.76 -13.58
N LYS A 778 37.51 -39.66 -13.67
CA LYS A 778 36.35 -39.45 -14.56
C LYS A 778 35.57 -38.20 -14.17
N PHE A 779 35.36 -37.95 -12.88
CA PHE A 779 34.68 -36.75 -12.38
C PHE A 779 35.42 -35.45 -12.76
N ILE A 780 36.74 -35.40 -12.56
CA ILE A 780 37.56 -34.25 -12.96
C ILE A 780 37.45 -33.97 -14.47
N SER A 781 37.34 -35.03 -15.27
CA SER A 781 37.21 -34.89 -16.72
C SER A 781 35.90 -34.22 -17.16
N THR A 782 34.85 -34.25 -16.33
CA THR A 782 33.55 -33.61 -16.64
C THR A 782 33.50 -32.11 -16.30
N ILE A 783 34.53 -31.56 -15.66
CA ILE A 783 34.60 -30.12 -15.33
C ILE A 783 34.61 -29.31 -16.64
N PRO A 784 33.59 -28.46 -16.88
CA PRO A 784 33.51 -27.64 -18.08
C PRO A 784 34.58 -26.56 -18.07
N ASP A 785 35.06 -26.17 -19.26
CA ASP A 785 35.97 -25.05 -19.43
C ASP A 785 35.19 -23.74 -19.55
N MET A 786 35.27 -22.91 -18.51
CA MET A 786 34.61 -21.62 -18.38
C MET A 786 35.52 -20.44 -18.73
N SER A 787 36.79 -20.69 -19.10
CA SER A 787 37.81 -19.64 -19.31
C SER A 787 37.51 -18.69 -20.46
N ASN A 788 36.72 -19.14 -21.44
CA ASN A 788 36.39 -18.40 -22.66
C ASN A 788 34.90 -18.01 -22.76
N VAL A 789 34.13 -18.13 -21.67
CA VAL A 789 32.71 -17.77 -21.69
C VAL A 789 32.56 -16.25 -21.70
N GLU A 790 32.04 -15.68 -22.80
CA GLU A 790 31.84 -14.23 -22.92
C GLU A 790 30.70 -13.72 -22.01
N ASN A 791 31.00 -12.74 -21.14
CA ASN A 791 30.05 -12.09 -20.20
C ASN A 791 28.74 -11.59 -20.84
N ASN A 792 28.75 -11.26 -22.13
CA ASN A 792 27.62 -10.60 -22.80
C ASN A 792 26.59 -11.54 -23.42
N ARG A 793 26.86 -12.85 -23.53
CA ARG A 793 25.93 -13.79 -24.22
C ARG A 793 24.84 -14.36 -23.32
N HIS A 794 25.04 -14.36 -22.00
CA HIS A 794 24.11 -14.95 -21.04
C HIS A 794 24.06 -14.15 -19.72
N PRO A 795 23.35 -13.00 -19.67
CA PRO A 795 23.33 -12.10 -18.51
C PRO A 795 22.76 -12.70 -17.21
N PHE A 796 22.21 -13.92 -17.27
CA PHE A 796 21.63 -14.63 -16.13
C PHE A 796 22.35 -15.95 -15.79
N ARG A 797 23.49 -16.26 -16.41
CA ARG A 797 24.31 -17.41 -16.01
C ARG A 797 25.30 -17.01 -14.93
N SER A 798 25.44 -17.87 -13.92
CA SER A 798 26.53 -17.75 -12.95
C SER A 798 27.86 -17.99 -13.66
N GLU A 799 28.87 -17.18 -13.32
CA GLU A 799 30.25 -17.36 -13.75
C GLU A 799 31.00 -18.43 -12.93
N GLU A 800 30.39 -18.89 -11.82
CA GLU A 800 30.95 -19.94 -10.97
C GLU A 800 31.02 -21.29 -11.70
N ASN A 801 32.16 -21.97 -11.59
CA ASN A 801 32.30 -23.33 -12.09
C ASN A 801 31.85 -24.33 -11.02
N PHE A 802 30.53 -24.57 -10.95
CA PHE A 802 29.91 -25.43 -9.94
C PHE A 802 30.55 -26.83 -9.83
N ARG A 803 31.01 -27.42 -10.96
CA ARG A 803 31.70 -28.72 -10.94
C ARG A 803 33.07 -28.64 -10.28
N LEU A 804 33.84 -27.59 -10.57
CA LEU A 804 35.12 -27.34 -9.89
C LEU A 804 34.92 -27.13 -8.38
N THR A 805 33.89 -26.38 -7.99
CA THR A 805 33.50 -26.20 -6.57
C THR A 805 33.21 -27.55 -5.89
N GLN A 806 32.48 -28.45 -6.55
CA GLN A 806 32.21 -29.80 -6.06
C GLN A 806 33.48 -30.65 -5.97
N THR A 807 34.38 -30.58 -6.96
CA THR A 807 35.68 -31.26 -6.92
C THR A 807 36.51 -30.81 -5.73
N ILE A 808 36.60 -29.51 -5.47
CA ILE A 808 37.31 -28.97 -4.30
C ILE A 808 36.67 -29.45 -2.99
N ASN A 809 35.33 -29.53 -2.93
CA ASN A 809 34.64 -30.06 -1.76
C ASN A 809 35.04 -31.53 -1.47
N LEU A 810 35.18 -32.36 -2.51
CA LEU A 810 35.68 -33.74 -2.37
C LEU A 810 37.17 -33.79 -1.98
N ILE A 811 38.01 -32.92 -2.56
CA ILE A 811 39.43 -32.77 -2.18
C ILE A 811 39.54 -32.47 -0.69
N PHE A 812 38.72 -31.55 -0.17
CA PHE A 812 38.72 -31.19 1.24
C PHE A 812 38.15 -32.30 2.13
N LYS A 813 37.05 -32.95 1.72
CA LYS A 813 36.45 -34.07 2.48
C LYS A 813 37.44 -35.21 2.69
N TYR A 814 38.14 -35.64 1.64
CA TYR A 814 39.07 -36.78 1.69
C TYR A 814 40.53 -36.38 1.91
N ASN A 815 40.79 -35.08 2.13
CA ASN A 815 42.14 -34.54 2.33
C ASN A 815 43.14 -34.97 1.23
N ILE A 816 42.70 -34.86 -0.03
CA ILE A 816 43.48 -35.22 -1.21
C ILE A 816 44.62 -34.19 -1.38
N GLU A 817 45.84 -34.67 -1.64
CA GLU A 817 46.98 -33.80 -1.90
C GLU A 817 46.82 -33.08 -3.26
N ILE A 818 46.97 -31.75 -3.26
CA ILE A 818 46.76 -30.92 -4.46
C ILE A 818 48.06 -30.86 -5.27
N ASP A 819 48.18 -31.76 -6.25
CA ASP A 819 49.29 -31.79 -7.18
C ASP A 819 49.16 -30.76 -8.32
N ASN A 820 50.16 -30.71 -9.21
CA ASN A 820 50.16 -29.77 -10.35
C ASN A 820 48.98 -29.99 -11.30
N LYS A 821 48.47 -31.23 -11.41
CA LYS A 821 47.33 -31.55 -12.27
C LYS A 821 46.06 -30.94 -11.69
N LEU A 822 45.81 -31.11 -10.40
CA LEU A 822 44.66 -30.49 -9.72
C LEU A 822 44.75 -28.96 -9.70
N LYS A 823 45.93 -28.39 -9.45
CA LYS A 823 46.14 -26.92 -9.55
C LYS A 823 45.82 -26.39 -10.94
N SER A 824 46.12 -27.15 -12.00
CA SER A 824 45.84 -26.73 -13.37
C SER A 824 44.34 -26.60 -13.71
N LEU A 825 43.45 -27.21 -12.91
CA LEU A 825 42.00 -27.11 -13.10
C LEU A 825 41.47 -25.70 -12.92
N VAL A 826 42.18 -24.85 -12.18
CA VAL A 826 41.84 -23.44 -12.03
C VAL A 826 41.83 -22.71 -13.37
N ASN A 827 42.61 -23.15 -14.35
CA ASN A 827 42.60 -22.59 -15.70
C ASN A 827 41.28 -22.82 -16.45
N LYS A 828 40.42 -23.75 -15.98
CA LYS A 828 39.06 -23.97 -16.50
C LYS A 828 38.02 -23.04 -15.86
N SER A 829 38.41 -22.20 -14.90
CA SER A 829 37.49 -21.25 -14.27
C SER A 829 37.31 -20.00 -15.13
N HIS A 830 36.21 -19.29 -14.89
CA HIS A 830 36.00 -17.97 -15.49
C HIS A 830 37.09 -16.99 -14.99
N PRO A 831 37.58 -16.04 -15.81
CA PRO A 831 38.62 -15.10 -15.40
C PRO A 831 38.32 -14.34 -14.10
N ASN A 832 37.06 -14.02 -13.82
CA ASN A 832 36.65 -13.34 -12.59
C ASN A 832 36.76 -14.21 -11.32
N TYR A 833 36.75 -15.54 -11.48
CA TYR A 833 36.85 -16.52 -10.39
C TYR A 833 38.24 -17.19 -10.31
N PHE A 834 39.16 -16.86 -11.23
CA PHE A 834 40.48 -17.49 -11.28
C PHE A 834 41.25 -17.35 -9.97
N GLU A 835 41.27 -16.15 -9.39
CA GLU A 835 41.99 -15.88 -8.15
C GLU A 835 41.33 -16.57 -6.93
N TYR A 836 39.99 -16.66 -6.90
CA TYR A 836 39.25 -17.39 -5.88
C TYR A 836 39.61 -18.87 -5.86
N TYR A 837 39.55 -19.54 -7.01
CA TYR A 837 39.91 -20.95 -7.10
C TYR A 837 41.42 -21.18 -6.92
N SER A 838 42.27 -20.25 -7.35
CA SER A 838 43.72 -20.29 -7.08
C SER A 838 43.99 -20.29 -5.57
N TRP A 839 43.28 -19.44 -4.82
CA TRP A 839 43.36 -19.39 -3.38
C TRP A 839 42.90 -20.71 -2.74
N LEU A 840 41.75 -21.26 -3.13
CA LEU A 840 41.25 -22.54 -2.59
C LEU A 840 42.23 -23.71 -2.81
N MET A 841 42.95 -23.71 -3.94
CA MET A 841 43.92 -24.75 -4.28
C MET A 841 45.27 -24.61 -3.56
N ASP A 842 45.58 -23.47 -2.94
CA ASP A 842 46.85 -23.25 -2.23
C ASP A 842 46.74 -22.20 -1.11
N ILE A 843 45.79 -22.40 -0.19
CA ILE A 843 45.42 -21.43 0.86
C ILE A 843 46.64 -20.91 1.63
N ASP A 844 47.56 -21.79 2.01
CA ASP A 844 48.68 -21.43 2.89
C ASP A 844 49.81 -20.65 2.18
N ASN A 845 49.96 -20.82 0.85
CA ASN A 845 51.01 -20.16 0.06
C ASN A 845 50.48 -19.12 -0.95
N TYR A 846 49.16 -18.89 -0.98
CA TYR A 846 48.54 -17.92 -1.86
C TYR A 846 49.04 -16.49 -1.63
N ASP A 847 49.08 -15.67 -2.68
CA ASP A 847 49.41 -14.26 -2.57
C ASP A 847 48.21 -13.47 -2.01
N TYR A 848 48.20 -13.32 -0.68
CA TYR A 848 47.14 -12.62 0.03
C TYR A 848 47.02 -11.13 -0.32
N SER A 849 47.93 -10.53 -1.11
CA SER A 849 47.70 -9.19 -1.65
C SER A 849 46.54 -9.12 -2.66
N LYS A 850 46.15 -10.27 -3.22
CA LYS A 850 45.01 -10.44 -4.13
C LYS A 850 43.78 -11.06 -3.47
N PHE A 851 43.90 -11.45 -2.20
CA PHE A 851 42.84 -12.14 -1.48
C PHE A 851 41.67 -11.21 -1.21
N ASN A 852 40.46 -11.69 -1.47
CA ASN A 852 39.24 -11.01 -1.10
C ASN A 852 38.61 -11.71 0.13
N PRO A 853 38.45 -11.02 1.28
CA PRO A 853 37.87 -11.63 2.48
C PRO A 853 36.42 -12.12 2.29
N TYR A 854 35.67 -11.60 1.30
CA TYR A 854 34.32 -12.08 0.99
C TYR A 854 34.31 -13.52 0.45
N TRP A 855 35.43 -14.03 -0.08
CA TRP A 855 35.52 -15.40 -0.58
C TRP A 855 35.23 -16.46 0.48
N ILE A 856 35.44 -16.16 1.77
CA ILE A 856 35.10 -17.12 2.83
C ILE A 856 33.60 -17.27 3.07
N LEU A 857 32.79 -16.33 2.54
CA LEU A 857 31.35 -16.43 2.55
C LEU A 857 30.84 -17.33 1.42
N GLU A 858 31.68 -17.68 0.45
CA GLU A 858 31.36 -18.59 -0.64
C GLU A 858 31.48 -20.05 -0.18
N ASN A 859 30.56 -20.91 -0.64
CA ASN A 859 30.62 -22.36 -0.47
C ASN A 859 30.89 -22.85 0.97
N GLN A 860 29.91 -22.60 1.85
CA GLN A 860 29.97 -22.86 3.29
C GLN A 860 29.65 -24.31 3.68
N THR A 861 30.38 -25.29 3.11
CA THR A 861 30.24 -26.69 3.54
C THR A 861 31.11 -26.96 4.77
N VAL A 862 30.74 -27.99 5.55
CA VAL A 862 31.55 -28.46 6.69
C VAL A 862 32.99 -28.76 6.26
N HIS A 863 33.20 -29.31 5.06
CA HIS A 863 34.53 -29.67 4.56
C HIS A 863 35.39 -28.45 4.25
N TYR A 864 34.79 -27.36 3.74
CA TYR A 864 35.50 -26.10 3.53
C TYR A 864 35.94 -25.51 4.87
N PHE A 865 35.05 -25.44 5.87
CA PHE A 865 35.41 -24.93 7.19
C PHE A 865 36.49 -25.77 7.86
N GLU A 866 36.42 -27.11 7.78
CA GLU A 866 37.47 -27.99 8.30
C GLU A 866 38.83 -27.77 7.60
N ARG A 867 38.84 -27.43 6.31
CA ARG A 867 40.09 -27.04 5.62
C ARG A 867 40.58 -25.67 6.06
N PHE A 868 39.69 -24.67 6.17
CA PHE A 868 40.01 -23.31 6.57
C PHE A 868 40.55 -23.23 8.00
N LYS A 869 39.97 -23.99 8.93
CA LYS A 869 40.42 -24.11 10.32
C LYS A 869 41.89 -24.51 10.45
N LYS A 870 42.43 -25.26 9.48
CA LYS A 870 43.83 -25.72 9.48
C LYS A 870 44.82 -24.64 9.03
N SER A 871 44.39 -23.60 8.33
CA SER A 871 45.27 -22.55 7.81
C SER A 871 45.47 -21.43 8.82
N GLN A 872 46.65 -21.37 9.43
CA GLN A 872 47.02 -20.28 10.33
C GLN A 872 47.14 -18.95 9.55
N LYS A 873 47.66 -19.01 8.32
CA LYS A 873 47.84 -17.83 7.45
C LYS A 873 46.51 -17.15 7.13
N LEU A 874 45.48 -17.94 6.81
CA LEU A 874 44.12 -17.43 6.59
C LEU A 874 43.57 -16.72 7.81
N LYS A 875 43.71 -17.31 9.00
CA LYS A 875 43.22 -16.71 10.26
C LYS A 875 43.89 -15.37 10.54
N GLU A 876 45.21 -15.28 10.34
CA GLU A 876 45.97 -14.05 10.54
C GLU A 876 45.53 -12.95 9.56
N GLU A 877 45.36 -13.27 8.28
CA GLU A 877 44.94 -12.27 7.29
C GLU A 877 43.49 -11.83 7.53
N LEU A 878 42.57 -12.74 7.85
CA LEU A 878 41.20 -12.37 8.20
C LEU A 878 41.15 -11.48 9.44
N SER A 879 41.93 -11.80 10.47
CA SER A 879 42.04 -10.96 11.68
C SER A 879 42.54 -9.55 11.34
N LYS A 880 43.52 -9.44 10.45
CA LYS A 880 44.03 -8.15 9.97
C LYS A 880 42.98 -7.38 9.16
N CYS A 881 42.34 -8.04 8.19
CA CYS A 881 41.26 -7.45 7.38
C CYS A 881 40.13 -6.91 8.26
N LEU A 882 39.67 -7.69 9.25
CA LEU A 882 38.57 -7.29 10.15
C LEU A 882 38.93 -6.13 11.09
N LYS A 883 40.23 -5.92 11.39
CA LYS A 883 40.71 -4.74 12.14
C LYS A 883 40.74 -3.48 11.28
N GLU A 884 41.07 -3.62 10.00
CA GLU A 884 41.14 -2.49 9.05
C GLU A 884 39.74 -2.10 8.55
N ASN A 885 38.91 -3.08 8.21
CA ASN A 885 37.55 -2.91 7.73
C ASN A 885 36.65 -4.05 8.24
N TYR A 886 35.77 -3.75 9.19
CA TYR A 886 34.90 -4.74 9.80
C TYR A 886 33.79 -5.19 8.83
N ILE A 887 33.77 -6.48 8.51
CA ILE A 887 32.74 -7.11 7.66
C ILE A 887 32.01 -8.16 8.52
N GLU A 888 30.76 -7.88 8.89
CA GLU A 888 29.99 -8.68 9.87
C GLU A 888 29.91 -10.17 9.51
N GLY A 889 29.60 -10.51 8.25
CA GLY A 889 29.52 -11.91 7.81
C GLY A 889 30.86 -12.64 7.92
N VAL A 890 31.96 -11.97 7.58
CA VAL A 890 33.31 -12.54 7.66
C VAL A 890 33.73 -12.70 9.12
N ALA A 891 33.41 -11.71 9.96
CA ALA A 891 33.67 -11.77 11.40
C ALA A 891 32.94 -12.94 12.06
N LYS A 892 31.69 -13.18 11.67
CA LYS A 892 30.90 -14.30 12.17
C LYS A 892 31.56 -15.64 11.85
N ILE A 893 31.93 -15.90 10.58
CA ILE A 893 32.62 -17.14 10.20
C ILE A 893 33.97 -17.26 10.91
N TYR A 894 34.75 -16.18 10.98
CA TYR A 894 36.03 -16.18 11.66
C TYR A 894 35.91 -16.59 13.14
N ILE A 895 34.92 -16.06 13.86
CA ILE A 895 34.72 -16.32 15.29
C ILE A 895 34.04 -17.67 15.56
N GLU A 896 32.98 -18.01 14.81
CA GLU A 896 32.15 -19.19 15.09
C GLU A 896 32.75 -20.46 14.48
N GLU A 897 33.45 -20.35 13.35
CA GLU A 897 33.88 -21.51 12.56
C GLU A 897 35.41 -21.66 12.45
N LEU A 898 36.24 -20.65 12.75
CA LEU A 898 37.70 -20.77 12.53
C LEU A 898 38.55 -20.69 13.80
N VAL A 899 38.15 -19.85 14.76
CA VAL A 899 38.80 -19.67 16.06
C VAL A 899 38.14 -20.59 17.07
#